data_AF-A0A3B3R964-F1
#
_entry.id   AF-A0A3B3R964-F1
#
_cell.length_a   1.000
_cell.length_b   1.000
_cell.length_c   1.000
_cell.angle_alpha   90.00
_cell.angle_beta   90.00
_cell.angle_gamma   90.00
#
_symmetry.space_group_name_H-M   'P 1'
#
loop_
_entity.id
_entity.type
_entity.pdbx_description
1 polymer ?
#
loop_
_entity_poly.entity_id
_entity_poly.type
_entity_poly.pdbx_seq_one_letter_code
_entity_poly.pdbx_strand_id
1 'polypeptide(L)'
;PLLKGVESHLVISCTDSGDVLGVETAAEVTPQWSVQPGALQTGTGTGAQMNNSTNLLKKLGLSDLFPKKIKLNDILVIDRLSMHINQPYRVQDLRSQYLYKLMILDYNVRYLSFKPVADPPLEDDGTTFDDFDFFNTNEELTSGADLADTESHIHPMDIHMAVFHCANDFLRQYMYTKLSTCQFALPFLVPNQGTEGLEFPFWPLRHIKKSWQSITNSSADNPGKYQTRQMFSTPVPVVSFLRLGTSFTSKSQIMNSVISKQRHNVFFNRHCKGSAPNSMLMNGVVEIAWYCPGGKKDDIFNDCDDIFDDCVAFLNLHGDAKDHQQQLQFLQAVSTVKVLLLSEQAQDEETKTICQNLSKSSTPLICLFSGSERVQGSKNPVIVRLAAKNRNEAELTEELITNIKQCIGQYNKKQSIENCSNEARKLKFKVDEDKQSFKDGHELAQTLVCLLKEKGFSDIKKEFLPLHGELWHDWCLKNKQQYHLSCKTNESIEQQQSVILSDMEATPWSQMRNVPKSKEKAELDMLRKQLNSLSENMAACTIGLQHIMREVGQIYECSVKQSVGALPALGAEMLISGYPLELMDGDESHVPLIWVQAVLKSLIEKLGDKKVYVLSILGLQSSGKSTLLNTMFGLQFTVSAGRCTHGAFMQMIKVDEKIREELGFDFLLVVDTEGLRSPELSTKTSLNHDNELATFIIGIGDMTVINIMGENPSEVHEILQICVQAFLRMKRVEIKPSCIFVHQNVAEASAGDKNMEGRRRLQEKLDEMAQTAAKEEGIDDVYSFSDVIQFDLESQVFYFKNLLEGDPPMAPPNPSYSQNVQDLKSKLLSVANRSIGIRHTNQNMLFPDVQVKLVLSQTNGHTYLRVRCDV
;
A
#
# COMPACT_ATOMS: atom_id res chain seq x y z
N PRO A 1 -13.77 -2.99 42.50
CA PRO A 1 -13.53 -1.58 42.93
C PRO A 1 -13.46 -0.55 41.80
N LEU A 2 -13.34 -0.96 40.52
CA LEU A 2 -13.35 -0.08 39.33
C LEU A 2 -14.73 0.10 38.67
N LEU A 3 -15.83 -0.20 39.37
CA LEU A 3 -17.21 -0.01 38.86
C LEU A 3 -18.05 0.97 39.70
N LYS A 4 -17.42 1.77 40.56
CA LYS A 4 -18.08 2.88 41.28
C LYS A 4 -17.20 4.12 41.20
N GLY A 5 -17.33 4.88 40.12
CA GLY A 5 -16.54 6.11 39.99
C GLY A 5 -16.54 6.78 38.62
N VAL A 6 -17.51 6.54 37.73
CA VAL A 6 -17.79 7.40 36.57
C VAL A 6 -19.30 7.37 36.29
N GLU A 7 -20.09 7.88 37.23
CA GLU A 7 -21.46 8.30 36.95
C GLU A 7 -21.41 9.78 36.56
N SER A 8 -21.31 10.07 35.25
CA SER A 8 -22.01 11.18 34.58
C SER A 8 -21.56 11.31 33.11
N HIS A 9 -22.52 11.01 32.21
CA HIS A 9 -22.56 11.34 30.77
C HIS A 9 -21.88 10.39 29.77
N LEU A 10 -22.33 9.13 29.74
CA LEU A 10 -22.63 8.45 28.47
C LEU A 10 -23.93 7.65 28.66
N VAL A 11 -25.06 8.24 28.31
CA VAL A 11 -26.36 7.53 28.32
C VAL A 11 -26.47 6.81 26.98
N ILE A 12 -26.05 5.55 26.94
CA ILE A 12 -26.57 4.59 25.96
C ILE A 12 -27.83 4.02 26.62
N SER A 13 -28.99 4.58 26.27
CA SER A 13 -30.27 4.01 26.70
C SER A 13 -30.55 2.75 25.88
N CYS A 14 -30.30 1.57 26.48
CA CYS A 14 -30.97 0.34 26.06
C CYS A 14 -32.41 0.39 26.57
N THR A 15 -33.39 0.27 25.67
CA THR A 15 -34.77 0.00 26.05
C THR A 15 -35.02 -1.51 26.04
N ASP A 16 -35.56 -2.02 27.14
CA ASP A 16 -36.03 -3.40 27.34
C ASP A 16 -37.24 -3.71 26.46
N SER A 17 -37.02 -3.93 25.17
CA SER A 17 -37.96 -4.60 24.28
C SER A 17 -37.18 -5.10 23.09
N GLY A 18 -37.09 -6.43 22.95
CA GLY A 18 -36.37 -7.13 21.88
C GLY A 18 -36.98 -6.98 20.49
N ASP A 19 -37.21 -5.76 20.05
CA ASP A 19 -37.55 -5.41 18.67
C ASP A 19 -36.34 -4.76 18.01
N VAL A 20 -35.97 -5.31 16.85
CA VAL A 20 -34.97 -4.75 15.94
C VAL A 20 -35.48 -3.38 15.47
N LEU A 21 -34.88 -2.30 15.95
CA LEU A 21 -34.94 -1.03 15.22
C LEU A 21 -34.19 -1.25 13.91
N GLY A 22 -34.96 -1.39 12.83
CA GLY A 22 -34.43 -1.31 11.48
C GLY A 22 -33.53 -0.09 11.37
N VAL A 23 -32.38 -0.27 10.74
CA VAL A 23 -31.59 0.84 10.24
C VAL A 23 -32.44 1.52 9.17
N GLU A 24 -33.26 2.49 9.56
CA GLU A 24 -33.70 3.52 8.64
C GLU A 24 -32.42 4.20 8.16
N THR A 25 -32.08 3.92 6.90
CA THR A 25 -31.25 4.79 6.09
C THR A 25 -31.66 6.22 6.39
N ALA A 26 -30.79 7.00 7.02
CA ALA A 26 -30.97 8.44 7.12
C ALA A 26 -31.23 8.93 5.70
N ALA A 27 -32.47 9.34 5.46
CA ALA A 27 -32.90 9.94 4.22
C ALA A 27 -31.87 11.00 3.85
N GLU A 28 -31.32 10.86 2.64
CA GLU A 28 -30.68 11.96 1.97
C GLU A 28 -31.63 13.16 2.06
N VAL A 29 -31.29 14.13 2.88
CA VAL A 29 -31.83 15.48 2.69
C VAL A 29 -31.17 15.96 1.41
N THR A 30 -31.77 15.59 0.28
CA THR A 30 -31.56 16.27 -0.99
C THR A 30 -31.86 17.74 -0.75
N PRO A 31 -30.90 18.66 -0.94
CA PRO A 31 -31.28 20.02 -1.25
C PRO A 31 -31.99 19.92 -2.61
N GLN A 32 -33.30 20.15 -2.64
CA GLN A 32 -33.99 20.46 -3.89
C GLN A 32 -33.38 21.76 -4.43
N TRP A 33 -32.33 21.64 -5.25
CA TRP A 33 -31.95 22.72 -6.15
C TRP A 33 -32.98 22.72 -7.28
N SER A 34 -34.09 23.42 -7.06
CA SER A 34 -34.91 23.91 -8.16
C SER A 34 -34.09 24.96 -8.90
N VAL A 35 -33.44 24.57 -9.99
CA VAL A 35 -32.87 25.50 -10.96
C VAL A 35 -34.04 26.16 -11.66
N GLN A 36 -34.44 27.34 -11.20
CA GLN A 36 -35.15 28.27 -12.07
C GLN A 36 -34.14 28.82 -13.08
N PRO A 37 -34.44 28.83 -14.40
CA PRO A 37 -33.56 29.41 -15.40
C PRO A 37 -33.61 30.94 -15.30
N GLY A 38 -32.80 31.50 -14.41
CA GLY A 38 -32.51 32.92 -14.35
C GLY A 38 -31.40 33.25 -15.35
N ALA A 39 -31.76 33.96 -16.41
CA ALA A 39 -30.84 34.46 -17.41
C ALA A 39 -29.73 35.33 -16.80
N LEU A 40 -28.46 34.97 -16.99
CA LEU A 40 -27.33 35.89 -16.78
C LEU A 40 -26.14 35.57 -17.70
N GLN A 41 -26.09 36.37 -18.76
CA GLN A 41 -24.94 37.04 -19.38
C GLN A 41 -23.61 36.28 -19.52
N THR A 42 -23.26 36.09 -20.79
CA THR A 42 -22.03 35.58 -21.37
C THR A 42 -20.77 36.31 -20.90
N GLY A 43 -19.92 35.61 -20.15
CA GLY A 43 -18.47 35.86 -20.05
C GLY A 43 -17.73 34.75 -20.80
N THR A 44 -16.93 35.10 -21.81
CA THR A 44 -16.52 34.23 -22.92
C THR A 44 -15.27 33.35 -22.67
N GLY A 45 -14.96 32.95 -21.43
CA GLY A 45 -13.74 32.18 -21.13
C GLY A 45 -13.94 30.85 -20.39
N THR A 46 -14.94 30.72 -19.52
CA THR A 46 -15.03 29.64 -18.52
C THR A 46 -15.93 28.47 -18.91
N GLY A 47 -16.89 28.68 -19.82
CA GLY A 47 -17.81 27.63 -20.28
C GLY A 47 -17.14 26.49 -21.06
N ALA A 48 -16.02 26.74 -21.72
CA ALA A 48 -15.32 25.74 -22.53
C ALA A 48 -14.59 24.68 -21.67
N GLN A 49 -13.98 25.09 -20.55
CA GLN A 49 -13.19 24.18 -19.71
C GLN A 49 -14.07 23.21 -18.90
N MET A 50 -15.22 23.68 -18.41
CA MET A 50 -16.22 22.86 -17.70
C MET A 50 -16.91 21.85 -18.64
N ASN A 51 -17.14 22.22 -19.90
CA ASN A 51 -17.67 21.32 -20.92
C ASN A 51 -16.65 20.24 -21.33
N ASN A 52 -15.35 20.57 -21.34
CA ASN A 52 -14.29 19.62 -21.66
C ASN A 52 -14.06 18.60 -20.53
N SER A 53 -14.04 19.03 -19.26
CA SER A 53 -13.86 18.12 -18.12
C SER A 53 -15.03 17.15 -17.96
N THR A 54 -16.26 17.62 -18.14
CA THR A 54 -17.46 16.76 -18.09
C THR A 54 -17.50 15.76 -19.26
N ASN A 55 -17.05 16.15 -20.46
CA ASN A 55 -16.92 15.24 -21.60
C ASN A 55 -15.86 14.15 -21.33
N LEU A 56 -14.70 14.51 -20.77
CA LEU A 56 -13.68 13.56 -20.38
C LEU A 56 -14.19 12.53 -19.35
N LEU A 57 -14.90 12.99 -18.32
CA LEU A 57 -15.49 12.08 -17.32
C LEU A 57 -16.50 11.13 -17.95
N LYS A 58 -17.30 11.59 -18.92
CA LYS A 58 -18.23 10.72 -19.68
C LYS A 58 -17.46 9.66 -20.49
N LYS A 59 -16.39 10.05 -21.19
CA LYS A 59 -15.56 9.12 -21.97
C LYS A 59 -14.93 8.02 -21.11
N LEU A 60 -14.49 8.38 -19.90
CA LEU A 60 -13.90 7.44 -18.93
C LEU A 60 -14.95 6.64 -18.15
N GLY A 61 -16.26 6.88 -18.33
CA GLY A 61 -17.32 6.22 -17.57
C GLY A 61 -17.32 6.60 -16.08
N LEU A 62 -16.91 7.83 -15.76
CA LEU A 62 -16.74 8.34 -14.40
C LEU A 62 -17.82 9.35 -13.97
N SER A 63 -18.72 9.75 -14.87
CA SER A 63 -19.72 10.79 -14.59
C SER A 63 -20.60 10.50 -13.36
N ASP A 64 -21.11 9.27 -13.22
CA ASP A 64 -21.98 8.91 -12.10
C ASP A 64 -21.22 8.75 -10.78
N LEU A 65 -19.90 8.56 -10.86
CA LEU A 65 -18.98 8.36 -9.74
C LEU A 65 -18.31 9.66 -9.27
N PHE A 66 -18.54 10.75 -10.00
CA PHE A 66 -18.11 12.08 -9.59
C PHE A 66 -19.18 12.74 -8.68
N PRO A 67 -18.78 13.54 -7.67
CA PRO A 67 -17.45 13.60 -7.05
C PRO A 67 -17.29 12.61 -5.88
N LYS A 68 -16.06 12.13 -5.64
CA LYS A 68 -15.66 11.37 -4.44
C LYS A 68 -16.50 10.11 -4.09
N LYS A 69 -17.11 9.41 -5.07
CA LYS A 69 -17.93 8.21 -4.81
C LYS A 69 -17.16 6.89 -4.86
N ILE A 70 -15.97 6.85 -5.47
CA ILE A 70 -15.17 5.63 -5.55
C ILE A 70 -14.47 5.39 -4.21
N LYS A 71 -14.72 4.24 -3.61
CA LYS A 71 -14.13 3.78 -2.34
C LYS A 71 -12.98 2.81 -2.61
N LEU A 72 -12.16 2.57 -1.57
CA LEU A 72 -11.09 1.57 -1.62
C LEU A 72 -11.64 0.16 -1.91
N ASN A 73 -12.80 -0.19 -1.35
CA ASN A 73 -13.39 -1.52 -1.52
C ASN A 73 -13.91 -1.77 -2.94
N ASP A 74 -14.16 -0.71 -3.70
CA ASP A 74 -14.56 -0.81 -5.11
C ASP A 74 -13.36 -1.22 -6.00
N ILE A 75 -12.13 -1.04 -5.51
CA ILE A 75 -10.89 -1.38 -6.24
C ILE A 75 -10.20 -2.63 -5.70
N LEU A 76 -10.46 -3.00 -4.43
CA LEU A 76 -10.03 -4.26 -3.82
C LEU A 76 -10.96 -5.41 -4.24
N VAL A 77 -11.06 -5.62 -5.55
CA VAL A 77 -11.89 -6.65 -6.18
C VAL A 77 -11.04 -7.42 -7.18
N ILE A 78 -11.23 -8.73 -7.24
CA ILE A 78 -10.67 -9.58 -8.28
C ILE A 78 -11.66 -9.57 -9.46
N ASP A 79 -11.28 -8.90 -10.54
CA ASP A 79 -12.01 -8.90 -11.81
C ASP A 79 -11.07 -9.27 -12.98
N ARG A 80 -11.62 -9.36 -14.22
CA ARG A 80 -10.84 -9.69 -15.42
C ARG A 80 -9.67 -8.71 -15.66
N LEU A 81 -9.87 -7.42 -15.40
CA LEU A 81 -8.87 -6.38 -15.62
C LEU A 81 -7.75 -6.44 -14.57
N SER A 82 -8.07 -6.91 -13.36
CA SER A 82 -7.13 -7.10 -12.25
C SER A 82 -6.29 -8.37 -12.39
N MET A 83 -6.77 -9.36 -13.14
CA MET A 83 -6.06 -10.62 -13.42
C MET A 83 -5.06 -10.46 -14.57
N HIS A 84 -5.46 -9.73 -15.61
CA HIS A 84 -4.63 -9.49 -16.78
C HIS A 84 -4.52 -7.99 -17.02
N ILE A 85 -3.49 -7.38 -16.46
CA ILE A 85 -3.17 -5.96 -16.66
C ILE A 85 -2.50 -5.79 -18.04
N ASN A 86 -3.29 -6.01 -19.08
CA ASN A 86 -2.91 -5.85 -20.48
C ASN A 86 -3.24 -4.44 -20.98
N GLN A 87 -2.99 -4.15 -22.26
CA GLN A 87 -3.45 -2.89 -22.87
C GLN A 87 -4.98 -2.78 -22.82
N PRO A 88 -5.52 -1.54 -22.67
CA PRO A 88 -6.95 -1.31 -22.53
C PRO A 88 -7.69 -1.63 -23.84
N TYR A 89 -8.75 -2.45 -23.75
CA TYR A 89 -9.61 -2.76 -24.89
C TYR A 89 -10.67 -1.68 -25.11
N ARG A 90 -11.10 -0.99 -24.04
CA ARG A 90 -12.04 0.13 -24.09
C ARG A 90 -11.47 1.35 -23.38
N VAL A 91 -11.88 2.54 -23.81
CA VAL A 91 -11.54 3.80 -23.14
C VAL A 91 -12.00 3.82 -21.68
N GLN A 92 -13.12 3.17 -21.36
CA GLN A 92 -13.63 3.05 -20.00
C GLN A 92 -12.76 2.18 -19.09
N ASP A 93 -11.96 1.26 -19.66
CA ASP A 93 -11.07 0.39 -18.88
C ASP A 93 -9.85 1.15 -18.35
N LEU A 94 -9.53 2.30 -18.95
CA LEU A 94 -8.37 3.14 -18.59
C LEU A 94 -8.35 3.48 -17.09
N ARG A 95 -9.51 3.75 -16.48
CA ARG A 95 -9.60 4.09 -15.05
C ARG A 95 -9.18 2.92 -14.16
N SER A 96 -9.65 1.70 -14.48
CA SER A 96 -9.38 0.49 -13.70
C SER A 96 -7.94 0.05 -13.93
N GLN A 97 -7.46 0.09 -15.17
CA GLN A 97 -6.06 -0.20 -15.49
C GLN A 97 -5.09 0.76 -14.83
N TYR A 98 -5.42 2.05 -14.78
CA TYR A 98 -4.64 3.04 -14.04
C TYR A 98 -4.52 2.66 -12.56
N LEU A 99 -5.64 2.33 -11.92
CA LEU A 99 -5.68 1.93 -10.51
C LEU A 99 -4.93 0.61 -10.27
N TYR A 100 -5.16 -0.43 -11.07
CA TYR A 100 -4.50 -1.73 -10.91
C TYR A 100 -2.99 -1.66 -11.13
N LYS A 101 -2.52 -0.93 -12.15
CA LYS A 101 -1.08 -0.69 -12.35
C LYS A 101 -0.46 0.04 -11.17
N LEU A 102 -1.13 1.08 -10.66
CA LEU A 102 -0.67 1.81 -9.48
C LEU A 102 -0.65 0.93 -8.21
N MET A 103 -1.63 0.03 -8.04
CA MET A 103 -1.70 -0.89 -6.92
C MET A 103 -0.50 -1.84 -6.87
N ILE A 104 -0.09 -2.36 -8.02
CA ILE A 104 1.03 -3.30 -8.18
C ILE A 104 2.41 -2.61 -8.32
N LEU A 105 2.45 -1.29 -8.09
CA LEU A 105 3.65 -0.46 -8.16
C LEU A 105 4.28 -0.42 -9.57
N ASP A 106 3.50 -0.65 -10.63
CA ASP A 106 3.94 -0.49 -12.01
C ASP A 106 3.97 1.00 -12.37
N TYR A 107 5.14 1.61 -12.25
CA TYR A 107 5.32 3.03 -12.60
C TYR A 107 5.19 3.29 -14.12
N ASN A 108 5.09 2.26 -14.98
CA ASN A 108 4.78 2.47 -16.39
C ASN A 108 3.34 2.94 -16.63
N VAL A 109 2.50 3.00 -15.58
CA VAL A 109 1.19 3.65 -15.62
C VAL A 109 1.24 5.08 -16.19
N ARG A 110 2.39 5.76 -16.10
CA ARG A 110 2.63 7.05 -16.73
C ARG A 110 2.42 7.04 -18.25
N TYR A 111 2.68 5.91 -18.92
CA TYR A 111 2.60 5.77 -20.36
C TYR A 111 1.30 5.09 -20.80
N LEU A 112 0.33 4.96 -19.89
CA LEU A 112 -0.97 4.37 -20.17
C LEU A 112 -1.69 5.20 -21.23
N SER A 113 -1.83 4.61 -22.42
CA SER A 113 -2.51 5.21 -23.56
C SER A 113 -3.45 4.18 -24.17
N PHE A 114 -4.57 4.66 -24.69
CA PHE A 114 -5.48 3.85 -25.50
C PHE A 114 -5.07 4.02 -26.97
N LYS A 115 -4.86 2.89 -27.66
CA LYS A 115 -4.65 2.86 -29.10
C LYS A 115 -5.73 1.97 -29.71
N PRO A 116 -6.63 2.50 -30.57
CA PRO A 116 -7.52 1.62 -31.31
C PRO A 116 -6.67 0.68 -32.18
N VAL A 117 -7.04 -0.59 -32.23
CA VAL A 117 -6.42 -1.56 -33.14
C VAL A 117 -6.75 -1.09 -34.55
N ALA A 118 -5.75 -0.66 -35.31
CA ALA A 118 -5.94 -0.37 -36.73
C ALA A 118 -6.19 -1.71 -37.45
N ASP A 119 -7.26 -1.78 -38.25
CA ASP A 119 -7.43 -2.88 -39.19
C ASP A 119 -6.19 -2.94 -40.11
N PRO A 120 -5.70 -4.14 -40.47
CA PRO A 120 -4.63 -4.24 -41.45
C PRO A 120 -5.07 -3.54 -42.74
N PRO A 121 -4.18 -2.78 -43.40
CA PRO A 121 -4.54 -2.13 -44.65
C PRO A 121 -4.98 -3.19 -45.65
N LEU A 122 -6.19 -3.02 -46.20
CA LEU A 122 -6.63 -3.79 -47.35
C LEU A 122 -5.54 -3.68 -48.43
N GLU A 123 -5.15 -4.82 -49.01
CA GLU A 123 -4.23 -4.87 -50.14
C GLU A 123 -4.76 -3.94 -51.24
N ASP A 124 -4.13 -2.78 -51.40
CA ASP A 124 -4.44 -1.86 -52.49
C ASP A 124 -3.66 -2.31 -53.73
N ASP A 125 -4.43 -2.51 -54.79
CA ASP A 125 -4.03 -3.11 -56.05
C ASP A 125 -3.15 -2.11 -56.82
N GLY A 126 -2.00 -2.59 -57.28
CA GLY A 126 -0.90 -1.85 -57.90
C GLY A 126 -1.22 -0.50 -58.55
N THR A 127 -0.74 0.58 -57.92
CA THR A 127 -0.36 1.81 -58.64
C THR A 127 1.06 2.20 -58.27
N THR A 128 1.93 2.19 -59.27
CA THR A 128 3.32 2.65 -59.21
C THR A 128 3.39 4.12 -58.78
N PHE A 129 3.87 4.38 -57.57
CA PHE A 129 4.25 5.72 -57.14
C PHE A 129 5.63 6.06 -57.73
N ASP A 130 5.69 7.13 -58.53
CA ASP A 130 6.94 7.70 -59.06
C ASP A 130 7.71 8.42 -57.94
N ASP A 131 8.99 8.08 -57.80
CA ASP A 131 9.88 8.37 -56.67
C ASP A 131 10.46 9.80 -56.67
N PHE A 132 9.76 10.79 -57.25
CA PHE A 132 10.31 12.12 -57.54
C PHE A 132 9.57 13.33 -56.94
N ASP A 133 8.58 13.11 -56.06
CA ASP A 133 7.84 14.22 -55.39
C ASP A 133 8.16 14.38 -53.89
N PHE A 134 9.19 13.71 -53.38
CA PHE A 134 9.57 13.75 -51.96
C PHE A 134 10.03 15.14 -51.46
N PHE A 135 10.38 16.08 -52.36
CA PHE A 135 10.98 17.37 -52.00
C PHE A 135 10.15 18.62 -52.36
N ASN A 136 8.91 18.49 -52.84
CA ASN A 136 8.07 19.66 -53.12
C ASN A 136 7.35 20.16 -51.85
N THR A 137 7.99 21.07 -51.12
CA THR A 137 7.42 21.78 -49.95
C THR A 137 6.68 23.06 -50.33
N ASN A 138 5.84 23.02 -51.37
CA ASN A 138 4.98 24.14 -51.75
C ASN A 138 3.55 23.63 -52.00
N GLU A 139 2.77 23.49 -50.94
CA GLU A 139 1.31 23.60 -51.05
C GLU A 139 0.81 24.71 -50.13
N GLU A 140 0.20 25.69 -50.78
CA GLU A 140 -0.50 26.82 -50.20
C GLU A 140 -1.64 26.35 -49.31
N LEU A 141 -1.86 27.10 -48.23
CA LEU A 141 -3.00 27.04 -47.34
C LEU A 141 -4.32 26.93 -48.11
N THR A 142 -4.85 25.72 -48.25
CA THR A 142 -6.27 25.52 -48.58
C THR A 142 -7.06 25.42 -47.29
N SER A 143 -7.93 26.41 -47.13
CA SER A 143 -8.90 26.52 -46.05
C SER A 143 -9.90 25.37 -46.07
N GLY A 144 -9.96 24.63 -44.96
CA GLY A 144 -11.18 24.04 -44.39
C GLY A 144 -11.94 23.00 -45.22
N ALA A 145 -11.72 21.71 -44.92
CA ALA A 145 -12.78 20.72 -44.68
C ALA A 145 -12.16 19.41 -44.13
N ASP A 146 -12.63 18.98 -42.96
CA ASP A 146 -12.76 17.60 -42.50
C ASP A 146 -11.51 16.69 -42.36
N LEU A 147 -10.65 17.01 -41.38
CA LEU A 147 -9.95 15.99 -40.57
C LEU A 147 -10.59 15.85 -39.17
N ALA A 148 -11.92 15.95 -39.12
CA ALA A 148 -12.72 15.70 -37.93
C ALA A 148 -13.04 14.20 -37.82
N ASP A 149 -12.05 13.41 -37.37
CA ASP A 149 -12.20 12.29 -36.42
C ASP A 149 -10.89 11.49 -36.34
N THR A 150 -9.92 12.02 -35.58
CA THR A 150 -8.96 11.14 -34.91
C THR A 150 -9.50 10.87 -33.52
N GLU A 151 -10.06 9.68 -33.32
CA GLU A 151 -10.66 9.27 -32.05
C GLU A 151 -9.71 9.54 -30.87
N SER A 152 -10.14 10.51 -30.06
CA SER A 152 -9.59 11.05 -28.82
C SER A 152 -8.45 10.32 -28.11
N HIS A 153 -7.23 10.81 -28.32
CA HIS A 153 -6.10 10.57 -27.43
C HIS A 153 -6.35 11.22 -26.04
N ILE A 154 -6.48 10.42 -24.97
CA ILE A 154 -6.60 10.92 -23.58
C ILE A 154 -5.20 10.98 -22.95
N HIS A 155 -4.84 12.10 -22.33
CA HIS A 155 -3.55 12.24 -21.64
C HIS A 155 -3.54 11.39 -20.34
N PRO A 156 -2.48 10.61 -20.03
CA PRO A 156 -2.38 9.81 -18.80
C PRO A 156 -2.65 10.59 -17.51
N MET A 157 -2.22 11.86 -17.48
CA MET A 157 -2.51 12.78 -16.37
C MET A 157 -3.97 13.18 -16.23
N ASP A 158 -4.70 13.27 -17.34
CA ASP A 158 -6.12 13.54 -17.28
C ASP A 158 -6.86 12.31 -16.72
N ILE A 159 -6.37 11.09 -16.97
CA ILE A 159 -6.85 9.86 -16.31
C ILE A 159 -6.58 9.94 -14.80
N HIS A 160 -5.35 10.26 -14.39
CA HIS A 160 -4.98 10.41 -12.98
C HIS A 160 -5.88 11.41 -12.25
N MET A 161 -6.05 12.62 -12.79
CA MET A 161 -6.86 13.66 -12.16
C MET A 161 -8.35 13.32 -12.18
N ALA A 162 -8.87 12.71 -13.25
CA ALA A 162 -10.25 12.26 -13.31
C ALA A 162 -10.54 11.23 -12.21
N VAL A 163 -9.65 10.24 -12.04
CA VAL A 163 -9.74 9.25 -10.97
C VAL A 163 -9.61 9.91 -9.60
N PHE A 164 -8.65 10.82 -9.40
CA PHE A 164 -8.48 11.57 -8.15
C PHE A 164 -9.74 12.35 -7.75
N HIS A 165 -10.41 12.99 -8.70
CA HIS A 165 -11.65 13.72 -8.47
C HIS A 165 -12.84 12.81 -8.11
N CYS A 166 -12.86 11.57 -8.60
CA CYS A 166 -13.89 10.58 -8.29
C CYS A 166 -13.58 9.75 -7.03
N ALA A 167 -12.32 9.70 -6.60
CA ALA A 167 -11.88 8.99 -5.41
C ALA A 167 -12.28 9.69 -4.11
N ASN A 168 -12.79 8.92 -3.14
CA ASN A 168 -13.01 9.40 -1.78
C ASN A 168 -11.69 9.66 -1.03
N ASP A 169 -11.77 10.27 0.15
CA ASP A 169 -10.57 10.73 0.87
C ASP A 169 -9.65 9.56 1.32
N PHE A 170 -10.20 8.38 1.59
CA PHE A 170 -9.43 7.16 1.90
C PHE A 170 -8.70 6.59 0.68
N LEU A 171 -9.38 6.51 -0.47
CA LEU A 171 -8.78 6.05 -1.72
C LEU A 171 -7.70 7.04 -2.19
N ARG A 172 -7.91 8.35 -2.02
CA ARG A 172 -6.88 9.37 -2.28
C ARG A 172 -5.63 9.17 -1.42
N GLN A 173 -5.80 8.90 -0.12
CA GLN A 173 -4.68 8.60 0.78
C GLN A 173 -3.91 7.34 0.34
N TYR A 174 -4.63 6.29 -0.07
CA TYR A 174 -4.02 5.09 -0.61
C TYR A 174 -3.26 5.36 -1.92
N MET A 175 -3.87 6.09 -2.86
CA MET A 175 -3.22 6.52 -4.11
C MET A 175 -1.94 7.31 -3.83
N TYR A 176 -1.96 8.26 -2.89
CA TYR A 176 -0.79 9.09 -2.55
C TYR A 176 0.37 8.23 -2.02
N THR A 177 0.05 7.23 -1.20
CA THR A 177 1.05 6.29 -0.70
C THR A 177 1.71 5.53 -1.86
N LYS A 178 0.91 5.00 -2.79
CA LYS A 178 1.40 4.25 -3.95
C LYS A 178 2.19 5.14 -4.93
N LEU A 179 1.68 6.34 -5.24
CA LEU A 179 2.38 7.32 -6.08
C LEU A 179 3.74 7.70 -5.47
N SER A 180 3.79 7.92 -4.15
CA SER A 180 5.04 8.23 -3.44
C SER A 180 6.03 7.07 -3.47
N THR A 181 5.56 5.82 -3.36
CA THR A 181 6.40 4.61 -3.52
C THR A 181 6.94 4.48 -4.94
N CYS A 182 6.14 4.82 -5.97
CA CYS A 182 6.57 4.89 -7.37
C CYS A 182 7.45 6.11 -7.71
N GLN A 183 7.84 6.93 -6.72
CA GLN A 183 8.60 8.18 -6.90
C GLN A 183 7.91 9.19 -7.84
N PHE A 184 6.58 9.22 -7.86
CA PHE A 184 5.82 10.25 -8.56
C PHE A 184 5.60 11.48 -7.68
N ALA A 185 5.48 12.61 -8.36
CA ALA A 185 4.96 13.82 -7.74
C ALA A 185 3.49 13.63 -7.32
N LEU A 186 3.12 14.25 -6.21
CA LEU A 186 1.78 14.16 -5.62
C LEU A 186 1.01 15.45 -5.86
N PRO A 187 -0.30 15.43 -6.13
CA PRO A 187 -1.09 16.65 -6.19
C PRO A 187 -1.05 17.39 -4.85
N PHE A 188 -0.72 18.68 -4.90
CA PHE A 188 -0.53 19.54 -3.73
C PHE A 188 -1.58 20.65 -3.66
N LEU A 189 -1.90 21.26 -4.80
CA LEU A 189 -3.07 22.11 -4.99
C LEU A 189 -3.85 21.65 -6.21
N VAL A 190 -5.15 21.51 -6.07
CA VAL A 190 -6.02 20.95 -7.13
C VAL A 190 -7.20 21.90 -7.39
N PRO A 191 -7.40 22.38 -8.63
CA PRO A 191 -8.60 23.10 -9.01
C PRO A 191 -9.85 22.23 -8.87
N ASN A 192 -10.90 22.75 -8.23
CA ASN A 192 -12.16 22.01 -8.13
C ASN A 192 -12.95 22.14 -9.45
N GLN A 193 -13.33 21.02 -10.05
CA GLN A 193 -14.06 21.01 -11.33
C GLN A 193 -15.52 21.51 -11.21
N GLY A 194 -16.09 21.55 -10.00
CA GLY A 194 -17.48 21.97 -9.75
C GLY A 194 -17.66 23.39 -9.19
N THR A 195 -16.58 24.05 -8.75
CA THR A 195 -16.61 25.41 -8.15
C THR A 195 -15.30 26.10 -8.47
N GLU A 196 -15.26 27.42 -8.64
CA GLU A 196 -14.00 28.19 -8.87
C GLU A 196 -12.97 28.14 -7.71
N GLY A 197 -13.17 27.28 -6.70
CA GLY A 197 -12.28 27.13 -5.55
C GLY A 197 -11.14 26.11 -5.74
N LEU A 198 -10.04 26.33 -5.03
CA LEU A 198 -8.91 25.39 -4.93
C LEU A 198 -9.07 24.45 -3.73
N GLU A 199 -8.74 23.18 -3.92
CA GLU A 199 -8.62 22.16 -2.87
C GLU A 199 -7.14 21.96 -2.52
N PHE A 200 -6.83 21.92 -1.22
CA PHE A 200 -5.54 21.51 -0.67
C PHE A 200 -5.72 20.12 -0.04
N PRO A 201 -5.33 19.02 -0.73
CA PRO A 201 -5.52 17.65 -0.26
C PRO A 201 -4.57 17.33 0.91
N PHE A 202 -4.96 17.71 2.11
CA PHE A 202 -4.10 17.67 3.29
C PHE A 202 -4.09 16.29 3.95
N TRP A 203 -5.25 15.64 4.05
CA TRP A 203 -5.38 14.31 4.65
C TRP A 203 -4.53 13.23 3.97
N PRO A 204 -4.50 13.11 2.62
CA PRO A 204 -3.65 12.14 1.93
C PRO A 204 -2.14 12.31 2.22
N LEU A 205 -1.68 13.53 2.49
CA LEU A 205 -0.26 13.84 2.71
C LEU A 205 0.23 13.39 4.10
N ARG A 206 -0.66 13.11 5.07
CA ARG A 206 -0.26 12.68 6.43
C ARG A 206 0.53 11.37 6.46
N HIS A 207 0.23 10.46 5.54
CA HIS A 207 0.84 9.12 5.52
C HIS A 207 2.17 9.08 4.77
N ILE A 208 2.59 10.18 4.16
CA ILE A 208 3.83 10.22 3.39
C ILE A 208 5.04 10.22 4.32
N LYS A 209 5.79 9.12 4.27
CA LYS A 209 7.08 8.95 4.93
C LYS A 209 8.17 8.91 3.89
N LYS A 210 9.29 9.57 4.15
CA LYS A 210 10.50 9.46 3.34
C LYS A 210 11.68 9.16 4.26
N SER A 211 12.66 8.44 3.73
CA SER A 211 13.88 8.06 4.44
C SER A 211 15.06 8.64 3.70
N TRP A 212 15.98 9.28 4.40
CA TRP A 212 17.20 9.82 3.79
C TRP A 212 18.33 9.90 4.81
N GLN A 213 19.55 10.11 4.33
CA GLN A 213 20.72 10.36 5.16
C GLN A 213 21.28 11.75 4.82
N SER A 214 21.28 12.65 5.81
CA SER A 214 21.87 13.98 5.62
C SER A 214 23.39 13.93 5.73
N ILE A 215 24.07 14.68 4.85
CA ILE A 215 25.53 14.75 4.76
C ILE A 215 26.14 15.46 5.99
N THR A 216 25.40 16.37 6.63
CA THR A 216 25.89 17.22 7.73
C THR A 216 25.80 16.58 9.11
N ASN A 217 24.95 15.55 9.28
CA ASN A 217 24.73 14.86 10.56
C ASN A 217 25.61 13.60 10.75
N SER A 218 26.61 13.37 9.91
CA SER A 218 27.63 12.34 10.15
C SER A 218 28.59 12.80 11.26
N SER A 219 28.12 12.90 12.50
CA SER A 219 29.02 12.99 13.66
C SER A 219 29.77 11.67 13.80
N ALA A 220 31.00 11.73 14.33
CA ALA A 220 31.89 10.58 14.50
C ALA A 220 31.29 9.42 15.33
N ASP A 221 30.20 9.66 16.05
CA ASP A 221 29.53 8.67 16.91
C ASP A 221 28.44 7.84 16.21
N ASN A 222 27.97 8.19 14.99
CA ASN A 222 27.00 7.38 14.22
C ASN A 222 26.93 7.74 12.71
N PRO A 223 27.97 7.47 11.90
CA PRO A 223 27.90 7.59 10.44
C PRO A 223 26.97 6.51 9.85
N GLY A 224 26.06 6.87 8.93
CA GLY A 224 25.39 5.87 8.06
C GLY A 224 23.92 5.50 8.36
N LYS A 225 23.21 6.16 9.27
CA LYS A 225 21.81 5.76 9.58
C LYS A 225 20.77 6.58 8.81
N TYR A 226 20.02 5.91 7.93
CA TYR A 226 18.82 6.46 7.30
C TYR A 226 17.80 6.90 8.35
N GLN A 227 17.32 8.14 8.24
CA GLN A 227 16.26 8.67 9.09
C GLN A 227 14.95 8.66 8.32
N THR A 228 14.02 7.81 8.76
CA THR A 228 12.64 7.83 8.24
C THR A 228 11.84 8.89 8.98
N ARG A 229 11.32 9.89 8.28
CA ARG A 229 10.50 10.96 8.86
C ARG A 229 9.15 11.07 8.16
N GLN A 230 8.15 11.54 8.89
CA GLN A 230 6.85 11.93 8.33
C GLN A 230 6.97 13.30 7.68
N MET A 231 6.73 13.38 6.36
CA MET A 231 6.93 14.63 5.61
C MET A 231 5.91 15.71 5.95
N PHE A 232 4.79 15.30 6.53
CA PHE A 232 3.74 16.19 7.02
C PHE A 232 4.25 17.28 7.98
N SER A 233 4.96 16.88 9.03
CA SER A 233 5.50 17.77 10.07
C SER A 233 6.98 18.11 9.90
N THR A 234 7.68 17.46 8.96
CA THR A 234 9.11 17.71 8.74
C THR A 234 9.33 19.03 7.99
N PRO A 235 10.07 20.01 8.55
CA PRO A 235 10.42 21.23 7.85
C PRO A 235 11.54 20.97 6.83
N VAL A 236 11.29 21.28 5.56
CA VAL A 236 12.27 21.17 4.46
C VAL A 236 12.31 22.45 3.61
N PRO A 237 13.42 22.78 2.94
CA PRO A 237 13.44 23.85 1.95
C PRO A 237 12.48 23.54 0.79
N VAL A 238 11.77 24.56 0.30
CA VAL A 238 10.80 24.42 -0.80
C VAL A 238 11.28 25.17 -2.04
N VAL A 239 11.45 24.46 -3.16
CA VAL A 239 11.83 25.03 -4.45
C VAL A 239 10.64 24.98 -5.40
N SER A 240 10.10 26.13 -5.80
CA SER A 240 8.93 26.19 -6.69
C SER A 240 9.29 26.57 -8.11
N PHE A 241 8.83 25.78 -9.07
CA PHE A 241 9.03 25.99 -10.50
C PHE A 241 7.77 26.58 -11.14
N LEU A 242 7.93 27.73 -11.79
CA LEU A 242 6.89 28.52 -12.46
C LEU A 242 7.25 28.73 -13.94
N ARG A 243 6.23 28.91 -14.79
CA ARG A 243 6.39 29.29 -16.20
C ARG A 243 5.54 30.52 -16.50
N LEU A 244 6.09 31.47 -17.26
CA LEU A 244 5.34 32.56 -17.87
C LEU A 244 5.50 32.51 -19.39
N GLY A 245 4.38 32.36 -20.10
CA GLY A 245 4.33 32.19 -21.55
C GLY A 245 4.66 30.78 -22.04
N THR A 246 4.78 30.63 -23.35
CA THR A 246 5.08 29.35 -24.01
C THR A 246 6.58 29.20 -24.29
N SER A 247 7.19 28.12 -23.83
CA SER A 247 8.61 27.80 -24.07
C SER A 247 8.75 26.50 -24.86
N PHE A 248 9.82 26.39 -25.66
CA PHE A 248 10.19 25.12 -26.29
C PHE A 248 10.76 24.14 -25.25
N THR A 249 11.51 24.64 -24.27
CA THR A 249 12.01 23.82 -23.17
C THR A 249 10.90 23.49 -22.18
N SER A 250 10.78 22.20 -21.84
CA SER A 250 9.80 21.70 -20.87
C SER A 250 10.28 21.96 -19.43
N LYS A 251 9.51 22.76 -18.67
CA LYS A 251 9.79 23.06 -17.26
C LYS A 251 9.93 21.78 -16.41
N SER A 252 9.02 20.83 -16.58
CA SER A 252 9.02 19.57 -15.84
C SER A 252 10.18 18.65 -16.24
N GLN A 253 10.71 18.78 -17.46
CA GLN A 253 11.91 18.05 -17.87
C GLN A 253 13.15 18.56 -17.14
N ILE A 254 13.36 19.89 -17.11
CA ILE A 254 14.45 20.51 -16.33
C ILE A 254 14.37 20.05 -14.87
N MET A 255 13.17 20.07 -14.30
CA MET A 255 12.94 19.68 -12.92
C MET A 255 13.23 18.20 -12.65
N ASN A 256 12.90 17.30 -13.58
CA ASN A 256 13.27 15.89 -13.50
C ASN A 256 14.78 15.69 -13.57
N SER A 257 15.47 16.43 -14.45
CA SER A 257 16.94 16.42 -14.57
C SER A 257 17.60 16.88 -13.26
N VAL A 258 17.03 17.89 -12.58
CA VAL A 258 17.52 18.38 -11.27
C VAL A 258 17.34 17.35 -10.15
N ILE A 259 16.24 16.58 -10.12
CA ILE A 259 15.91 15.71 -8.97
C ILE A 259 16.47 14.29 -9.14
N SER A 260 16.49 13.77 -10.36
CA SER A 260 16.72 12.33 -10.61
C SER A 260 17.99 12.02 -11.41
N LYS A 261 18.74 13.03 -11.88
CA LYS A 261 19.81 12.87 -12.88
C LYS A 261 19.36 11.99 -14.08
N GLN A 262 18.11 12.17 -14.52
CA GLN A 262 17.48 11.40 -15.61
C GLN A 262 17.30 9.88 -15.37
N ARG A 263 17.49 9.37 -14.15
CA ARG A 263 17.27 7.93 -13.84
C ARG A 263 15.79 7.54 -13.95
N HIS A 264 14.89 8.40 -13.47
CA HIS A 264 13.44 8.23 -13.59
C HIS A 264 12.74 9.58 -13.61
N ASN A 265 11.70 9.74 -14.42
CA ASN A 265 10.93 10.98 -14.43
C ASN A 265 10.07 11.06 -13.14
N VAL A 266 10.16 12.14 -12.35
CA VAL A 266 9.35 12.32 -11.13
C VAL A 266 8.04 13.04 -11.48
N PHE A 267 8.16 14.15 -12.19
CA PHE A 267 7.06 14.94 -12.74
C PHE A 267 6.73 14.49 -14.16
N PHE A 268 5.46 14.63 -14.53
CA PHE A 268 5.03 14.41 -15.90
C PHE A 268 5.52 15.54 -16.80
N ASN A 269 5.99 15.20 -17.99
CA ASN A 269 6.52 16.17 -18.96
C ASN A 269 5.91 15.94 -20.36
N ARG A 270 5.99 16.96 -21.22
CA ARG A 270 5.42 16.97 -22.57
C ARG A 270 6.00 15.91 -23.52
N HIS A 271 7.16 15.34 -23.19
CA HIS A 271 7.83 14.32 -24.00
C HIS A 271 7.50 12.89 -23.54
N CYS A 272 6.62 12.72 -22.55
CA CYS A 272 6.12 11.41 -22.17
C CYS A 272 5.27 10.81 -23.31
N LYS A 273 5.45 9.51 -23.59
CA LYS A 273 4.63 8.78 -24.57
C LYS A 273 3.15 8.89 -24.18
N GLY A 274 2.34 9.36 -25.12
CA GLY A 274 0.92 9.66 -24.88
C GLY A 274 0.64 11.07 -24.35
N SER A 275 1.60 11.99 -24.41
CA SER A 275 1.32 13.40 -24.10
C SER A 275 0.61 14.07 -25.27
N ALA A 276 -0.59 14.59 -25.01
CA ALA A 276 -1.32 15.49 -25.91
C ALA A 276 -1.13 16.96 -25.48
N PRO A 277 -1.10 17.92 -26.43
CA PRO A 277 -0.98 19.35 -26.12
C PRO A 277 -2.15 19.92 -25.30
N ASN A 278 -3.31 19.24 -25.31
CA ASN A 278 -4.55 19.70 -24.65
C ASN A 278 -4.86 18.90 -23.38
N SER A 279 -4.05 19.03 -22.32
CA SER A 279 -4.44 18.50 -21.01
C SER A 279 -5.64 19.27 -20.45
N MET A 280 -6.67 18.55 -20.05
CA MET A 280 -7.96 19.12 -19.64
C MET A 280 -8.03 19.39 -18.14
N LEU A 281 -7.41 18.53 -17.32
CA LEU A 281 -7.56 18.55 -15.86
C LEU A 281 -6.28 18.98 -15.11
N MET A 282 -5.12 19.07 -15.77
CA MET A 282 -3.85 19.44 -15.09
C MET A 282 -3.60 20.94 -14.99
N ASN A 283 -4.19 21.76 -15.85
CA ASN A 283 -3.94 23.20 -15.83
C ASN A 283 -4.35 23.79 -14.47
N GLY A 284 -3.40 24.44 -13.79
CA GLY A 284 -3.59 25.02 -12.46
C GLY A 284 -3.33 24.07 -11.29
N VAL A 285 -3.03 22.79 -11.54
CA VAL A 285 -2.58 21.84 -10.51
C VAL A 285 -1.15 22.15 -10.10
N VAL A 286 -0.88 22.17 -8.79
CA VAL A 286 0.48 22.19 -8.25
C VAL A 286 0.81 20.79 -7.76
N GLU A 287 1.92 20.21 -8.19
CA GLU A 287 2.44 18.94 -7.67
C GLU A 287 3.61 19.15 -6.72
N ILE A 288 3.82 18.23 -5.77
CA ILE A 288 4.96 18.19 -4.85
C ILE A 288 5.76 16.88 -5.00
N ALA A 289 7.08 16.97 -4.96
CA ALA A 289 7.98 15.83 -4.80
C ALA A 289 9.12 16.17 -3.85
N TRP A 290 9.83 15.15 -3.35
CA TRP A 290 10.97 15.32 -2.46
C TRP A 290 12.22 14.69 -3.05
N TYR A 291 13.33 15.42 -2.99
CA TYR A 291 14.66 14.86 -3.16
C TYR A 291 15.19 14.39 -1.81
N CYS A 292 15.64 13.14 -1.74
CA CYS A 292 16.14 12.50 -0.53
C CYS A 292 17.58 12.00 -0.76
N PRO A 293 18.61 12.54 -0.08
CA PRO A 293 19.98 12.07 -0.25
C PRO A 293 20.23 10.68 0.35
N GLY A 294 21.11 9.91 -0.28
CA GLY A 294 21.51 8.57 0.14
C GLY A 294 22.67 8.53 1.14
N GLY A 295 23.39 9.64 1.32
CA GLY A 295 24.49 9.80 2.26
C GLY A 295 25.78 9.07 1.88
N LYS A 296 25.95 8.67 0.61
CA LYS A 296 27.17 8.00 0.13
C LYS A 296 28.30 9.02 -0.01
N LYS A 297 29.39 8.82 0.73
CA LYS A 297 30.71 9.41 0.44
C LYS A 297 31.53 8.29 -0.19
N ASP A 298 31.92 8.42 -1.45
CA ASP A 298 32.87 7.48 -2.03
C ASP A 298 34.26 7.78 -1.43
N ASP A 299 34.80 6.85 -0.64
CA ASP A 299 36.08 7.03 0.07
C ASP A 299 37.31 7.03 -0.86
N ILE A 300 37.13 6.71 -2.14
CA ILE A 300 38.23 6.50 -3.12
C ILE A 300 38.39 7.71 -4.07
N PHE A 301 37.28 8.38 -4.38
CA PHE A 301 37.22 9.59 -5.20
C PHE A 301 36.20 10.49 -4.51
N ASN A 302 36.58 11.70 -4.08
CA ASN A 302 35.75 12.62 -3.29
C ASN A 302 34.41 13.09 -3.95
N ASP A 303 33.83 12.33 -4.86
CA ASP A 303 32.56 12.61 -5.52
C ASP A 303 31.41 12.02 -4.68
N CYS A 304 30.67 12.92 -4.02
CA CYS A 304 29.38 12.57 -3.46
C CYS A 304 28.35 12.48 -4.59
N ASP A 305 27.71 11.32 -4.73
CA ASP A 305 26.71 11.10 -5.80
C ASP A 305 25.38 11.86 -5.50
N ASP A 306 25.25 12.38 -4.28
CA ASP A 306 24.11 13.16 -3.80
C ASP A 306 24.11 14.62 -4.31
N ILE A 307 22.94 15.03 -4.79
CA ILE A 307 22.70 16.37 -5.31
C ILE A 307 22.55 17.36 -4.18
N PHE A 308 21.89 17.07 -3.05
CA PHE A 308 21.67 18.04 -1.97
C PHE A 308 22.06 17.45 -0.61
N ASP A 309 22.53 18.28 0.32
CA ASP A 309 23.03 17.85 1.64
C ASP A 309 21.94 17.35 2.60
N ASP A 310 20.69 17.75 2.37
CA ASP A 310 19.50 17.40 3.14
C ASP A 310 18.28 17.30 2.20
N CYS A 311 17.16 16.80 2.71
CA CYS A 311 15.93 16.65 1.95
C CYS A 311 15.37 18.00 1.49
N VAL A 312 14.97 18.09 0.21
CA VAL A 312 14.42 19.31 -0.42
C VAL A 312 13.08 18.98 -1.08
N ALA A 313 12.06 19.80 -0.81
CA ALA A 313 10.77 19.71 -1.48
C ALA A 313 10.74 20.56 -2.75
N PHE A 314 10.10 20.03 -3.78
CA PHE A 314 10.01 20.64 -5.09
C PHE A 314 8.55 20.77 -5.52
N LEU A 315 8.11 21.99 -5.84
CA LEU A 315 6.74 22.30 -6.26
C LEU A 315 6.68 22.67 -7.75
N ASN A 316 5.73 22.06 -8.47
CA ASN A 316 5.55 22.24 -9.91
C ASN A 316 4.14 22.76 -10.22
N LEU A 317 3.99 24.03 -10.63
CA LEU A 317 2.71 24.58 -11.13
C LEU A 317 2.48 24.24 -12.60
N HIS A 318 1.48 23.44 -12.93
CA HIS A 318 1.09 23.16 -14.31
C HIS A 318 0.28 24.31 -14.91
N GLY A 319 0.48 24.56 -16.21
CA GLY A 319 -0.10 25.70 -16.92
C GLY A 319 0.82 26.93 -16.97
N ASP A 320 0.28 28.05 -17.41
CA ASP A 320 0.93 29.35 -17.35
C ASP A 320 0.60 30.02 -16.01
N ALA A 321 1.60 30.53 -15.30
CA ALA A 321 1.39 31.11 -13.98
C ALA A 321 0.54 32.38 -14.02
N LYS A 322 0.45 33.06 -15.16
CA LYS A 322 -0.40 34.24 -15.34
C LYS A 322 -1.89 33.92 -15.19
N ASP A 323 -2.31 32.71 -15.58
CA ASP A 323 -3.70 32.28 -15.54
C ASP A 323 -4.12 31.79 -14.13
N HIS A 324 -3.18 31.74 -13.17
CA HIS A 324 -3.31 31.04 -11.91
C HIS A 324 -2.82 31.88 -10.72
N GLN A 325 -3.42 33.05 -10.55
CA GLN A 325 -2.98 34.06 -9.58
C GLN A 325 -3.03 33.58 -8.12
N GLN A 326 -4.06 32.81 -7.71
CA GLN A 326 -4.16 32.28 -6.34
C GLN A 326 -3.05 31.27 -6.03
N GLN A 327 -2.76 30.37 -6.97
CA GLN A 327 -1.66 29.42 -6.86
C GLN A 327 -0.31 30.14 -6.83
N LEU A 328 -0.14 31.19 -7.64
CA LEU A 328 1.07 32.02 -7.63
C LEU A 328 1.29 32.69 -6.26
N GLN A 329 0.25 33.29 -5.67
CA GLN A 329 0.31 33.89 -4.34
C GLN A 329 0.68 32.87 -3.26
N PHE A 330 0.08 31.68 -3.30
CA PHE A 330 0.41 30.59 -2.39
C PHE A 330 1.88 30.17 -2.52
N LEU A 331 2.36 29.95 -3.75
CA LEU A 331 3.75 29.57 -4.00
C LEU A 331 4.73 30.65 -3.54
N GLN A 332 4.38 31.94 -3.68
CA GLN A 332 5.19 33.03 -3.14
C GLN A 332 5.31 32.96 -1.61
N ALA A 333 4.26 32.58 -0.89
CA ALA A 333 4.28 32.48 0.56
C ALA A 333 5.14 31.31 1.05
N VAL A 334 5.02 30.14 0.43
CA VAL A 334 5.66 28.90 0.91
C VAL A 334 7.08 28.68 0.40
N SER A 335 7.48 29.26 -0.74
CA SER A 335 8.78 28.96 -1.35
C SER A 335 9.97 29.47 -0.53
N THR A 336 11.04 28.67 -0.51
CA THR A 336 12.40 29.06 -0.13
C THR A 336 13.15 29.61 -1.34
N VAL A 337 13.02 28.98 -2.50
CA VAL A 337 13.61 29.42 -3.77
C VAL A 337 12.54 29.32 -4.85
N LYS A 338 12.46 30.32 -5.73
CA LYS A 338 11.57 30.30 -6.90
C LYS A 338 12.41 30.18 -8.16
N VAL A 339 12.06 29.26 -9.04
CA VAL A 339 12.64 29.11 -10.38
C VAL A 339 11.57 29.49 -11.39
N LEU A 340 11.84 30.52 -12.19
CA LEU A 340 10.91 31.07 -13.18
C LEU A 340 11.43 30.84 -14.58
N LEU A 341 10.70 30.07 -15.38
CA LEU A 341 10.97 29.87 -16.81
C LEU A 341 10.22 30.94 -17.61
N LEU A 342 10.97 31.74 -18.36
CA LEU A 342 10.45 32.81 -19.21
C LEU A 342 10.50 32.40 -20.69
N SER A 343 9.38 32.66 -21.39
CA SER A 343 9.22 32.46 -22.83
C SER A 343 10.21 33.28 -23.68
N GLU A 344 10.37 32.86 -24.94
CA GLU A 344 11.20 33.53 -25.96
C GLU A 344 10.51 34.74 -26.61
N GLN A 345 9.20 34.88 -26.47
CA GLN A 345 8.41 35.95 -27.11
C GLN A 345 8.31 37.21 -26.24
N ALA A 346 7.94 38.34 -26.88
CA ALA A 346 7.82 39.65 -26.24
C ALA A 346 6.90 39.60 -25.00
N GLN A 347 7.43 40.03 -23.85
CA GLN A 347 6.68 40.03 -22.59
C GLN A 347 5.53 41.03 -22.65
N ASP A 348 4.32 40.51 -22.52
CA ASP A 348 3.09 41.22 -22.21
C ASP A 348 3.23 42.02 -20.90
N GLU A 349 2.52 43.15 -20.79
CA GLU A 349 2.59 44.03 -19.62
C GLU A 349 2.19 43.31 -18.31
N GLU A 350 1.31 42.32 -18.41
CA GLU A 350 0.92 41.47 -17.28
C GLU A 350 2.08 40.59 -16.79
N THR A 351 2.79 39.91 -17.70
CA THR A 351 4.01 39.14 -17.37
C THR A 351 5.08 40.03 -16.75
N LYS A 352 5.27 41.27 -17.25
CA LYS A 352 6.22 42.23 -16.65
C LYS A 352 5.81 42.58 -15.23
N THR A 353 4.52 42.80 -14.98
CA THR A 353 3.98 43.11 -13.65
C THR A 353 4.20 41.95 -12.68
N ILE A 354 3.94 40.71 -13.11
CA ILE A 354 4.19 39.50 -12.32
C ILE A 354 5.70 39.36 -12.01
N CYS A 355 6.56 39.55 -13.00
CA CYS A 355 8.02 39.51 -12.80
C CYS A 355 8.48 40.59 -11.80
N GLN A 356 7.95 41.81 -11.89
CA GLN A 356 8.25 42.88 -10.95
C GLN A 356 7.81 42.51 -9.53
N ASN A 357 6.61 41.96 -9.35
CA ASN A 357 6.12 41.52 -8.05
C ASN A 357 6.97 40.39 -7.46
N LEU A 358 7.37 39.42 -8.30
CA LEU A 358 8.26 38.32 -7.89
C LEU A 358 9.66 38.82 -7.51
N SER A 359 10.15 39.88 -8.17
CA SER A 359 11.48 40.47 -7.91
C SER A 359 11.54 41.33 -6.64
N LYS A 360 10.40 41.88 -6.20
CA LYS A 360 10.28 42.68 -4.97
C LYS A 360 10.22 41.82 -3.70
N SER A 361 9.96 40.52 -3.82
CA SER A 361 9.89 39.63 -2.66
C SER A 361 11.28 39.37 -2.07
N SER A 362 11.35 39.12 -0.76
CA SER A 362 12.59 38.72 -0.07
C SER A 362 13.06 37.29 -0.39
N THR A 363 12.26 36.51 -1.14
CA THR A 363 12.58 35.14 -1.53
C THR A 363 13.45 35.09 -2.79
N PRO A 364 14.56 34.34 -2.78
CA PRO A 364 15.41 34.10 -3.96
C PRO A 364 14.64 33.73 -5.23
N LEU A 365 15.03 34.33 -6.34
CA LEU A 365 14.43 34.14 -7.65
C LEU A 365 15.49 33.80 -8.69
N ILE A 366 15.40 32.61 -9.28
CA ILE A 366 16.24 32.16 -10.39
C ILE A 366 15.41 32.26 -11.67
N CYS A 367 15.78 33.15 -12.58
CA CYS A 367 15.11 33.33 -13.87
C CYS A 367 15.85 32.60 -14.98
N LEU A 368 15.18 31.65 -15.63
CA LEU A 368 15.66 30.92 -16.81
C LEU A 368 15.09 31.57 -18.07
N PHE A 369 15.96 32.07 -18.95
CA PHE A 369 15.57 32.71 -20.21
C PHE A 369 15.72 31.71 -21.36
N SER A 370 14.60 31.13 -21.82
CA SER A 370 14.59 30.11 -22.90
C SER A 370 15.10 30.67 -24.23
N GLY A 371 14.84 31.95 -24.53
CA GLY A 371 15.13 32.56 -25.83
C GLY A 371 16.47 33.30 -25.94
N SER A 372 17.27 33.32 -24.87
CA SER A 372 18.51 34.11 -24.80
C SER A 372 19.73 33.22 -24.59
N GLU A 373 20.77 33.42 -25.40
CA GLU A 373 22.06 32.70 -25.29
C GLU A 373 22.99 33.31 -24.23
N ARG A 374 22.80 34.59 -23.90
CA ARG A 374 23.53 35.30 -22.85
C ARG A 374 22.58 36.22 -22.09
N VAL A 375 22.74 36.30 -20.77
CA VAL A 375 21.98 37.20 -19.92
C VAL A 375 22.95 37.97 -19.02
N GLN A 376 22.74 39.28 -18.84
CA GLN A 376 23.54 40.07 -17.92
C GLN A 376 23.23 39.67 -16.47
N GLY A 377 24.27 39.63 -15.63
CA GLY A 377 24.11 39.39 -14.19
C GLY A 377 23.18 40.42 -13.53
N SER A 378 22.44 39.99 -12.53
CA SER A 378 21.58 40.87 -11.75
C SER A 378 22.41 41.70 -10.76
N LYS A 379 22.05 42.98 -10.56
CA LYS A 379 22.59 43.81 -9.46
C LYS A 379 21.99 43.44 -8.09
N ASN A 380 20.85 42.75 -8.09
CA ASN A 380 20.18 42.28 -6.87
C ASN A 380 20.69 40.86 -6.54
N PRO A 381 21.34 40.65 -5.38
CA PRO A 381 21.90 39.35 -4.98
C PRO A 381 20.83 38.26 -4.76
N VAL A 382 19.56 38.65 -4.61
CA VAL A 382 18.42 37.73 -4.46
C VAL A 382 18.00 37.14 -5.82
N ILE A 383 18.41 37.74 -6.94
CA ILE A 383 17.97 37.36 -8.28
C ILE A 383 19.14 36.78 -9.08
N VAL A 384 19.01 35.54 -9.51
CA VAL A 384 19.94 34.87 -10.42
C VAL A 384 19.31 34.83 -11.82
N ARG A 385 20.09 35.10 -12.87
CA ARG A 385 19.61 35.06 -14.26
C ARG A 385 20.46 34.10 -15.07
N LEU A 386 19.83 33.09 -15.67
CA LEU A 386 20.50 32.05 -16.44
C LEU A 386 19.97 32.03 -17.88
N ALA A 387 20.88 31.92 -18.84
CA ALA A 387 20.57 31.69 -20.25
C ALA A 387 20.32 30.19 -20.48
N ALA A 388 19.24 29.84 -21.19
CA ALA A 388 18.89 28.45 -21.49
C ALA A 388 18.91 28.10 -22.99
N LYS A 389 19.02 29.09 -23.89
CA LYS A 389 19.03 28.84 -25.34
C LYS A 389 20.34 28.18 -25.80
N ASN A 390 20.23 27.15 -26.65
CA ASN A 390 21.37 26.48 -27.30
C ASN A 390 22.46 25.95 -26.33
N ARG A 391 22.11 25.70 -25.06
CA ARG A 391 23.02 25.11 -24.08
C ARG A 391 22.78 23.61 -23.94
N ASN A 392 23.84 22.91 -23.54
CA ASN A 392 23.73 21.53 -23.12
C ASN A 392 22.82 21.44 -21.88
N GLU A 393 21.83 20.53 -21.91
CA GLU A 393 20.88 20.32 -20.81
C GLU A 393 21.59 19.95 -19.50
N ALA A 394 22.67 19.17 -19.58
CA ALA A 394 23.45 18.76 -18.40
C ALA A 394 24.13 19.97 -17.73
N GLU A 395 24.83 20.80 -18.51
CA GLU A 395 25.52 22.00 -18.01
C GLU A 395 24.54 23.00 -17.38
N LEU A 396 23.39 23.23 -18.03
CA LEU A 396 22.35 24.10 -17.50
C LEU A 396 21.79 23.56 -16.17
N THR A 397 21.63 22.23 -16.08
CA THR A 397 21.12 21.57 -14.88
C THR A 397 22.12 21.65 -13.73
N GLU A 398 23.41 21.44 -13.97
CA GLU A 398 24.47 21.58 -12.95
C GLU A 398 24.60 23.02 -12.43
N GLU A 399 24.56 24.01 -13.34
CA GLU A 399 24.56 25.42 -12.96
C GLU A 399 23.32 25.78 -12.15
N LEU A 400 22.14 25.28 -12.53
CA LEU A 400 20.89 25.48 -11.79
C LEU A 400 20.95 24.84 -10.40
N ILE A 401 21.42 23.60 -10.29
CA ILE A 401 21.60 22.90 -9.00
C ILE A 401 22.52 23.72 -8.08
N THR A 402 23.64 24.20 -8.61
CA THR A 402 24.62 24.99 -7.84
C THR A 402 24.00 26.27 -7.28
N ASN A 403 23.23 26.99 -8.11
CA ASN A 403 22.53 28.21 -7.67
C ASN A 403 21.42 27.90 -6.65
N ILE A 404 20.69 26.80 -6.81
CA ILE A 404 19.67 26.37 -5.82
C ILE A 404 20.34 26.04 -4.49
N LYS A 405 21.44 25.29 -4.46
CA LYS A 405 22.21 24.99 -3.24
C LYS A 405 22.63 26.26 -2.51
N GLN A 406 23.21 27.20 -3.25
CA GLN A 406 23.66 28.47 -2.70
C GLN A 406 22.49 29.25 -2.07
N CYS A 407 21.35 29.32 -2.76
CA CYS A 407 20.16 29.99 -2.24
C CYS A 407 19.59 29.29 -0.98
N ILE A 408 19.54 27.96 -0.96
CA ILE A 408 19.06 27.21 0.21
C ILE A 408 19.99 27.44 1.41
N GLY A 409 21.30 27.40 1.22
CA GLY A 409 22.29 27.62 2.27
C GLY A 409 22.28 29.05 2.84
N GLN A 410 22.07 30.06 2.00
CA GLN A 410 22.07 31.46 2.43
C GLN A 410 20.81 31.87 3.20
N TYR A 411 19.63 31.45 2.74
CA TYR A 411 18.35 31.95 3.28
C TYR A 411 17.72 31.02 4.31
N ASN A 412 18.09 29.73 4.34
CA ASN A 412 17.71 28.70 5.31
C ASN A 412 16.22 28.68 5.74
N LYS A 413 15.31 29.18 4.88
CA LYS A 413 13.87 29.10 5.11
C LYS A 413 13.44 27.66 4.87
N LYS A 414 12.82 27.02 5.87
CA LYS A 414 12.21 25.70 5.75
C LYS A 414 10.70 25.81 5.97
N GLN A 415 9.93 24.92 5.36
CA GLN A 415 8.48 24.82 5.52
C GLN A 415 8.08 23.37 5.74
N SER A 416 7.11 23.15 6.62
CA SER A 416 6.38 21.88 6.76
C SER A 416 5.08 21.94 5.96
N ILE A 417 4.50 20.78 5.64
CA ILE A 417 3.19 20.73 4.97
C ILE A 417 2.10 21.32 5.86
N GLU A 418 2.20 21.14 7.19
CA GLU A 418 1.33 21.81 8.18
C GLU A 418 1.34 23.34 8.02
N ASN A 419 2.52 23.96 7.90
CA ASN A 419 2.62 25.41 7.70
C ASN A 419 2.03 25.84 6.36
N CYS A 420 2.27 25.06 5.30
CA CYS A 420 1.64 25.28 4.00
C CYS A 420 0.10 25.25 4.11
N SER A 421 -0.47 24.36 4.92
CA SER A 421 -1.93 24.31 5.14
C SER A 421 -2.46 25.60 5.78
N ASN A 422 -1.69 26.23 6.67
CA ASN A 422 -2.07 27.50 7.29
C ASN A 422 -2.09 28.64 6.26
N GLU A 423 -1.13 28.67 5.34
CA GLU A 423 -1.14 29.62 4.22
C GLU A 423 -2.31 29.36 3.26
N ALA A 424 -2.63 28.08 2.98
CA ALA A 424 -3.79 27.71 2.18
C ALA A 424 -5.11 28.22 2.80
N ARG A 425 -5.27 28.09 4.13
CA ARG A 425 -6.43 28.61 4.86
C ARG A 425 -6.52 30.14 4.80
N LYS A 426 -5.40 30.86 4.90
CA LYS A 426 -5.37 32.34 4.74
C LYS A 426 -5.86 32.77 3.36
N LEU A 427 -5.52 32.00 2.33
CA LEU A 427 -5.98 32.21 0.96
C LEU A 427 -7.38 31.62 0.69
N LYS A 428 -8.07 31.12 1.72
CA LYS A 428 -9.43 30.56 1.67
C LYS A 428 -9.56 29.33 0.76
N PHE A 429 -8.50 28.54 0.64
CA PHE A 429 -8.57 27.25 -0.04
C PHE A 429 -9.33 26.23 0.80
N LYS A 430 -9.99 25.29 0.15
CA LYS A 430 -10.69 24.20 0.81
C LYS A 430 -9.68 23.16 1.30
N VAL A 431 -9.57 22.97 2.60
CA VAL A 431 -8.81 21.88 3.20
C VAL A 431 -9.78 20.74 3.53
N ASP A 432 -9.45 19.52 3.15
CA ASP A 432 -10.29 18.33 3.34
C ASP A 432 -10.55 18.00 4.81
N GLU A 433 -9.60 18.25 5.71
CA GLU A 433 -9.73 18.06 7.16
C GLU A 433 -10.65 19.08 7.86
N ASP A 434 -10.98 20.21 7.21
CA ASP A 434 -11.80 21.24 7.86
C ASP A 434 -13.31 20.85 7.89
N LYS A 435 -13.68 19.71 7.26
CA LYS A 435 -15.03 19.12 7.26
C LYS A 435 -15.46 18.70 8.67
N GLN A 436 -16.75 18.87 8.97
CA GLN A 436 -17.29 18.52 10.29
C GLN A 436 -17.11 17.03 10.64
N SER A 437 -17.44 16.13 9.72
CA SER A 437 -17.27 14.69 9.92
C SER A 437 -15.84 14.28 10.26
N PHE A 438 -14.84 15.01 9.73
CA PHE A 438 -13.45 14.79 10.06
C PHE A 438 -13.13 15.30 11.47
N LYS A 439 -13.60 16.49 11.82
CA LYS A 439 -13.41 17.07 13.16
C LYS A 439 -14.01 16.19 14.25
N ASP A 440 -15.22 15.68 14.04
CA ASP A 440 -15.90 14.79 14.99
C ASP A 440 -15.08 13.50 15.20
N GLY A 441 -14.65 12.85 14.11
CA GLY A 441 -13.81 11.66 14.18
C GLY A 441 -12.42 11.93 14.78
N HIS A 442 -11.84 13.08 14.49
CA HIS A 442 -10.55 13.51 15.04
C HIS A 442 -10.65 13.79 16.53
N GLU A 443 -11.72 14.42 16.99
CA GLU A 443 -11.99 14.69 18.41
C GLU A 443 -12.13 13.38 19.19
N LEU A 444 -12.92 12.43 18.69
CA LEU A 444 -13.05 11.10 19.30
C LEU A 444 -11.69 10.36 19.37
N ALA A 445 -10.92 10.38 18.28
CA ALA A 445 -9.59 9.80 18.25
C ALA A 445 -8.62 10.53 19.20
N GLN A 446 -8.72 11.85 19.32
CA GLN A 446 -7.94 12.64 20.26
C GLN A 446 -8.29 12.32 21.70
N THR A 447 -9.56 12.10 22.04
CA THR A 447 -9.96 11.65 23.39
C THR A 447 -9.24 10.37 23.77
N LEU A 448 -9.22 9.38 22.87
CA LEU A 448 -8.46 8.15 23.08
C LEU A 448 -6.96 8.44 23.24
N VAL A 449 -6.36 9.24 22.35
CA VAL A 449 -4.93 9.56 22.39
C VAL A 449 -4.54 10.33 23.67
N CYS A 450 -5.40 11.22 24.17
CA CYS A 450 -5.17 11.95 25.40
C CYS A 450 -5.15 11.01 26.61
N LEU A 451 -6.10 10.07 26.70
CA LEU A 451 -6.10 9.04 27.74
C LEU A 451 -4.80 8.22 27.75
N LEU A 452 -4.27 7.89 26.56
CA LEU A 452 -3.00 7.16 26.44
C LEU A 452 -1.78 8.04 26.81
N LYS A 453 -1.81 9.35 26.52
CA LYS A 453 -0.71 10.29 26.79
C LYS A 453 -0.54 10.67 28.26
N GLU A 454 -1.60 10.57 29.06
CA GLU A 454 -1.55 10.87 30.50
C GLU A 454 -0.74 9.84 31.30
N LYS A 455 -0.37 8.71 30.68
CA LYS A 455 0.32 7.58 31.32
C LYS A 455 1.73 7.39 30.75
N GLY A 456 2.60 6.79 31.56
CA GLY A 456 3.94 6.38 31.11
C GLY A 456 3.84 5.25 30.08
N PHE A 457 4.63 5.31 29.01
CA PHE A 457 4.56 4.35 27.88
C PHE A 457 4.61 2.87 28.29
N SER A 458 5.34 2.53 29.36
CA SER A 458 5.45 1.16 29.90
C SER A 458 4.19 0.66 30.62
N ASP A 459 3.32 1.58 31.05
CA ASP A 459 2.14 1.29 31.84
C ASP A 459 0.87 1.27 30.99
N ILE A 460 0.90 1.89 29.80
CA ILE A 460 -0.27 1.97 28.90
C ILE A 460 -0.80 0.58 28.57
N LYS A 461 0.04 -0.33 28.07
CA LYS A 461 -0.40 -1.70 27.74
C LYS A 461 -0.87 -2.46 28.98
N LYS A 462 -0.21 -2.29 30.14
CA LYS A 462 -0.58 -2.99 31.38
C LYS A 462 -1.94 -2.55 31.94
N GLU A 463 -2.26 -1.26 31.81
CA GLU A 463 -3.48 -0.67 32.38
C GLU A 463 -4.67 -0.77 31.40
N PHE A 464 -4.43 -0.53 30.11
CA PHE A 464 -5.50 -0.47 29.09
C PHE A 464 -5.64 -1.74 28.24
N LEU A 465 -4.60 -2.58 28.16
CA LEU A 465 -4.61 -3.85 27.40
C LEU A 465 -4.14 -5.03 28.28
N PRO A 466 -4.80 -5.27 29.43
CA PRO A 466 -4.35 -6.24 30.42
C PRO A 466 -4.28 -7.68 29.88
N LEU A 467 -5.03 -8.01 28.83
CA LEU A 467 -5.01 -9.35 28.20
C LEU A 467 -3.85 -9.51 27.20
N HIS A 468 -2.96 -8.54 27.06
CA HIS A 468 -1.73 -8.69 26.26
C HIS A 468 -0.54 -9.17 27.12
N GLY A 469 -0.74 -9.38 28.43
CA GLY A 469 0.31 -9.71 29.38
C GLY A 469 0.24 -11.14 29.93
N GLU A 470 0.88 -11.36 31.09
CA GLU A 470 0.98 -12.66 31.77
C GLU A 470 -0.37 -13.37 31.98
N LEU A 471 -1.45 -12.60 32.13
CA LEU A 471 -2.80 -13.14 32.33
C LEU A 471 -3.28 -13.99 31.14
N TRP A 472 -3.03 -13.51 29.93
CA TRP A 472 -3.41 -14.23 28.72
C TRP A 472 -2.47 -15.39 28.43
N HIS A 473 -1.18 -15.23 28.74
CA HIS A 473 -0.22 -16.33 28.73
C HIS A 473 -0.68 -17.50 29.59
N ASP A 474 -1.03 -17.24 30.85
CA ASP A 474 -1.50 -18.26 31.79
C ASP A 474 -2.81 -18.92 31.33
N TRP A 475 -3.73 -18.13 30.77
CA TRP A 475 -4.97 -18.65 30.21
C TRP A 475 -4.71 -19.55 28.99
N CYS A 476 -3.86 -19.12 28.06
CA CYS A 476 -3.46 -19.89 26.88
C CYS A 476 -2.77 -21.19 27.28
N LEU A 477 -1.88 -21.16 28.28
CA LEU A 477 -1.20 -22.34 28.79
C LEU A 477 -2.21 -23.36 29.34
N LYS A 478 -3.15 -22.91 30.18
CA LYS A 478 -4.22 -23.76 30.73
C LYS A 478 -5.13 -24.32 29.63
N ASN A 479 -5.48 -23.49 28.65
CA ASN A 479 -6.29 -23.89 27.50
C ASN A 479 -5.57 -24.95 26.65
N LYS A 480 -4.28 -24.77 26.34
CA LYS A 480 -3.47 -25.78 25.62
C LYS A 480 -3.36 -27.10 26.38
N GLN A 481 -3.23 -27.06 27.72
CA GLN A 481 -3.22 -28.27 28.55
C GLN A 481 -4.50 -29.10 28.43
N GLN A 482 -5.65 -28.45 28.21
CA GLN A 482 -6.94 -29.13 27.98
C GLN A 482 -6.91 -30.02 26.73
N TYR A 483 -6.16 -29.62 25.70
CA TYR A 483 -6.04 -30.34 24.43
C TYR A 483 -4.82 -31.30 24.38
N HIS A 484 -3.85 -31.12 25.29
CA HIS A 484 -2.64 -31.95 25.42
C HIS A 484 -2.76 -33.01 26.53
N LEU A 485 -3.97 -33.54 26.78
CA LEU A 485 -4.18 -34.62 27.73
C LEU A 485 -3.47 -35.89 27.26
N SER A 486 -2.23 -36.09 27.72
CA SER A 486 -1.58 -37.39 27.69
C SER A 486 -2.21 -38.26 28.76
N CYS A 487 -2.62 -39.48 28.40
CA CYS A 487 -3.12 -40.48 29.34
C CYS A 487 -2.07 -40.75 30.44
N LYS A 488 -2.14 -40.00 31.54
CA LYS A 488 -1.47 -40.37 32.79
C LYS A 488 -2.24 -41.57 33.35
N THR A 489 -1.50 -42.60 33.71
CA THR A 489 -1.95 -43.98 33.91
C THR A 489 -2.90 -44.25 35.09
N ASN A 490 -3.68 -43.28 35.60
CA ASN A 490 -4.64 -43.55 36.68
C ASN A 490 -5.88 -42.61 36.76
N GLU A 491 -6.18 -41.80 35.74
CA GLU A 491 -7.39 -40.94 35.74
C GLU A 491 -8.08 -40.96 34.36
N SER A 492 -9.41 -40.89 34.34
CA SER A 492 -10.18 -40.81 33.09
C SER A 492 -10.09 -39.42 32.46
N ILE A 493 -10.14 -39.36 31.12
CA ILE A 493 -10.06 -38.11 30.33
C ILE A 493 -11.15 -37.12 30.76
N GLU A 494 -12.35 -37.60 31.07
CA GLU A 494 -13.48 -36.77 31.50
C GLU A 494 -13.26 -36.17 32.91
N GLN A 495 -12.63 -36.90 33.83
CA GLN A 495 -12.29 -36.40 35.16
C GLN A 495 -11.23 -35.29 35.08
N GLN A 496 -10.20 -35.46 34.24
CA GLN A 496 -9.15 -34.47 34.04
C GLN A 496 -9.68 -33.18 33.38
N GLN A 497 -10.60 -33.30 32.42
CA GLN A 497 -11.27 -32.15 31.82
C GLN A 497 -12.15 -31.40 32.82
N SER A 498 -12.89 -32.13 33.69
CA SER A 498 -13.73 -31.51 34.71
C SER A 498 -12.94 -30.73 35.76
N VAL A 499 -11.77 -31.24 36.17
CA VAL A 499 -10.86 -30.56 37.12
C VAL A 499 -10.29 -29.29 36.50
N ILE A 500 -9.80 -29.35 35.25
CA ILE A 500 -9.26 -28.18 34.55
C ILE A 500 -10.34 -27.11 34.31
N LEU A 501 -11.55 -27.50 33.90
CA LEU A 501 -12.69 -26.58 33.72
C LEU A 501 -13.09 -25.94 35.06
N SER A 502 -13.12 -26.72 36.15
CA SER A 502 -13.40 -26.18 37.48
C SER A 502 -12.30 -25.25 37.98
N ASP A 503 -11.02 -25.52 37.69
CA ASP A 503 -9.89 -24.65 38.04
C ASP A 503 -9.89 -23.37 37.19
N MET A 504 -10.34 -23.43 35.93
CA MET A 504 -10.53 -22.27 35.07
C MET A 504 -11.68 -21.37 35.55
N GLU A 505 -12.76 -21.95 36.06
CA GLU A 505 -13.90 -21.21 36.61
C GLU A 505 -13.68 -20.74 38.07
N ALA A 506 -12.88 -21.46 38.87
CA ALA A 506 -12.76 -21.25 40.31
C ALA A 506 -11.53 -20.47 40.78
N THR A 507 -10.59 -20.07 39.92
CA THR A 507 -9.40 -19.29 40.36
C THR A 507 -9.71 -17.78 40.39
N PRO A 508 -9.76 -17.11 41.56
CA PRO A 508 -9.86 -15.66 41.61
C PRO A 508 -8.51 -15.02 41.26
N TRP A 509 -8.61 -13.97 40.44
CA TRP A 509 -7.65 -12.99 39.90
C TRP A 509 -6.45 -12.49 40.75
N SER A 510 -6.10 -13.07 41.90
CA SER A 510 -5.17 -12.45 42.87
C SER A 510 -4.03 -13.34 43.42
N GLN A 511 -3.83 -14.58 42.96
CA GLN A 511 -2.79 -15.44 43.56
C GLN A 511 -1.97 -16.27 42.55
N MET A 512 -1.20 -15.62 41.67
CA MET A 512 -0.08 -16.29 41.00
C MET A 512 1.11 -15.33 40.85
N ARG A 513 2.06 -15.40 41.79
CA ARG A 513 3.40 -14.80 41.64
C ARG A 513 4.46 -15.63 42.38
N ASN A 514 5.56 -15.87 41.67
CA ASN A 514 6.89 -16.34 42.09
C ASN A 514 7.23 -17.81 41.78
N VAL A 515 8.11 -18.03 40.79
CA VAL A 515 9.25 -18.98 40.89
C VAL A 515 10.45 -18.41 40.10
N PRO A 516 11.70 -18.50 40.60
CA PRO A 516 12.87 -17.86 39.99
C PRO A 516 13.56 -18.75 38.95
N LYS A 517 14.15 -18.14 37.90
CA LYS A 517 15.02 -18.82 36.92
C LYS A 517 16.50 -18.49 37.17
N SER A 518 17.32 -19.53 37.13
CA SER A 518 18.78 -19.52 37.37
C SER A 518 19.60 -19.10 36.15
N LYS A 519 20.85 -18.69 36.41
CA LYS A 519 21.82 -18.05 35.51
C LYS A 519 22.63 -19.07 34.68
N GLU A 520 22.97 -18.72 33.42
CA GLU A 520 24.34 -18.33 32.98
C GLU A 520 24.52 -18.25 31.45
N LYS A 521 25.02 -17.10 30.95
CA LYS A 521 26.13 -16.91 29.98
C LYS A 521 26.28 -15.43 29.62
N ALA A 522 27.31 -14.72 30.10
CA ALA A 522 27.13 -13.30 30.47
C ALA A 522 27.69 -12.18 29.55
N GLU A 523 28.21 -12.40 28.34
CA GLU A 523 28.70 -11.26 27.53
C GLU A 523 27.98 -11.07 26.18
N LEU A 524 27.66 -12.14 25.45
CA LEU A 524 26.77 -12.07 24.27
C LEU A 524 25.29 -11.90 24.67
N ASP A 525 24.88 -12.44 25.82
CA ASP A 525 23.55 -12.21 26.40
C ASP A 525 23.38 -10.79 26.92
N MET A 526 24.44 -10.08 27.31
CA MET A 526 24.27 -8.74 27.88
C MET A 526 23.90 -7.74 26.78
N LEU A 527 24.57 -7.81 25.62
CA LEU A 527 24.15 -7.06 24.43
C LEU A 527 22.80 -7.53 23.89
N ARG A 528 22.53 -8.85 23.86
CA ARG A 528 21.21 -9.38 23.47
C ARG A 528 20.11 -8.99 24.44
N LYS A 529 20.34 -8.97 25.75
CA LYS A 529 19.38 -8.50 26.77
C LYS A 529 19.19 -7.00 26.72
N GLN A 530 20.23 -6.23 26.42
CA GLN A 530 20.08 -4.80 26.18
C GLN A 530 19.29 -4.53 24.90
N LEU A 531 19.56 -5.27 23.81
CA LEU A 531 18.82 -5.16 22.56
C LEU A 531 17.37 -5.64 22.73
N ASN A 532 17.15 -6.77 23.40
CA ASN A 532 15.83 -7.30 23.71
C ASN A 532 15.07 -6.37 24.65
N SER A 533 15.68 -5.83 25.70
CA SER A 533 14.99 -4.86 26.57
C SER A 533 14.70 -3.53 25.86
N LEU A 534 15.56 -3.08 24.95
CA LEU A 534 15.27 -1.92 24.10
C LEU A 534 14.16 -2.22 23.09
N SER A 535 14.13 -3.44 22.54
CA SER A 535 13.09 -3.94 21.64
C SER A 535 11.75 -4.10 22.37
N GLU A 536 11.75 -4.72 23.54
CA GLU A 536 10.61 -4.86 24.45
C GLU A 536 10.09 -3.48 24.88
N ASN A 537 10.97 -2.53 25.19
CA ASN A 537 10.57 -1.16 25.48
C ASN A 537 9.96 -0.47 24.25
N MET A 538 10.53 -0.64 23.05
CA MET A 538 9.96 -0.11 21.81
C MET A 538 8.60 -0.75 21.47
N ALA A 539 8.47 -2.07 21.65
CA ALA A 539 7.24 -2.82 21.46
C ALA A 539 6.18 -2.41 22.51
N ALA A 540 6.58 -2.19 23.77
CA ALA A 540 5.71 -1.68 24.82
C ALA A 540 5.22 -0.26 24.52
N CYS A 541 6.06 0.58 23.89
CA CYS A 541 5.74 1.95 23.50
C CYS A 541 4.86 2.06 22.24
N THR A 542 4.61 0.96 21.50
CA THR A 542 3.84 1.00 20.25
C THR A 542 2.44 0.40 20.44
N ILE A 543 1.43 1.23 20.18
CA ILE A 543 0.02 0.83 20.20
C ILE A 543 -0.58 1.21 18.85
N GLY A 544 -1.34 0.27 18.30
CA GLY A 544 -2.02 0.40 17.01
C GLY A 544 -3.40 -0.25 17.09
N LEU A 545 -4.21 -0.05 16.07
CA LEU A 545 -5.58 -0.58 16.03
C LEU A 545 -5.61 -2.11 16.21
N GLN A 546 -4.61 -2.82 15.68
CA GLN A 546 -4.49 -4.27 15.85
C GLN A 546 -4.41 -4.68 17.33
N HIS A 547 -3.78 -3.88 18.19
CA HIS A 547 -3.68 -4.20 19.61
C HIS A 547 -5.03 -4.05 20.30
N ILE A 548 -5.78 -2.99 19.96
CA ILE A 548 -7.13 -2.77 20.47
C ILE A 548 -8.05 -3.92 20.03
N MET A 549 -7.98 -4.32 18.76
CA MET A 549 -8.77 -5.44 18.23
C MET A 549 -8.39 -6.78 18.84
N ARG A 550 -7.11 -7.01 19.13
CA ARG A 550 -6.65 -8.20 19.85
C ARG A 550 -7.27 -8.27 21.25
N GLU A 551 -7.22 -7.17 22.01
CA GLU A 551 -7.84 -7.10 23.34
C GLU A 551 -9.35 -7.35 23.27
N VAL A 552 -10.04 -6.75 22.28
CA VAL A 552 -11.47 -6.99 22.02
C VAL A 552 -11.77 -8.47 21.78
N GLY A 553 -10.95 -9.14 20.97
CA GLY A 553 -11.08 -10.57 20.70
C GLY A 553 -10.85 -11.43 21.94
N GLN A 554 -9.82 -11.12 22.72
CA GLN A 554 -9.49 -11.82 23.97
C GLN A 554 -10.56 -11.60 25.06
N ILE A 555 -11.12 -10.39 25.17
CA ILE A 555 -12.27 -10.12 26.04
C ILE A 555 -13.43 -11.02 25.64
N TYR A 556 -13.73 -11.13 24.35
CA TYR A 556 -14.81 -11.98 23.87
C TYR A 556 -14.55 -13.47 24.13
N GLU A 557 -13.32 -13.94 23.92
CA GLU A 557 -12.91 -15.32 24.19
C GLU A 557 -13.11 -15.70 25.67
N CYS A 558 -12.82 -14.76 26.58
CA CYS A 558 -12.92 -14.97 28.03
C CYS A 558 -14.31 -14.66 28.63
N SER A 559 -15.20 -13.97 27.91
CA SER A 559 -16.45 -13.44 28.48
C SER A 559 -17.63 -14.41 28.32
N VAL A 560 -18.47 -14.49 29.36
CA VAL A 560 -19.75 -15.23 29.34
C VAL A 560 -20.80 -14.41 28.55
N LYS A 561 -20.72 -14.46 27.21
CA LYS A 561 -21.67 -14.14 26.12
C LYS A 561 -22.67 -12.96 26.20
N GLN A 562 -23.10 -12.42 27.34
CA GLN A 562 -24.24 -11.49 27.43
C GLN A 562 -23.90 -10.00 27.24
N SER A 563 -22.72 -9.51 27.64
CA SER A 563 -22.40 -8.07 27.59
C SER A 563 -21.61 -7.62 26.36
N VAL A 564 -21.10 -8.56 25.55
CA VAL A 564 -20.17 -8.31 24.43
C VAL A 564 -20.67 -8.86 23.08
N GLY A 565 -21.96 -9.21 22.99
CA GLY A 565 -22.54 -9.91 21.84
C GLY A 565 -22.50 -9.15 20.51
N ALA A 566 -22.31 -7.82 20.52
CA ALA A 566 -22.21 -7.01 19.31
C ALA A 566 -20.80 -7.00 18.68
N LEU A 567 -19.75 -7.37 19.42
CA LEU A 567 -18.36 -7.29 18.96
C LEU A 567 -18.08 -8.17 17.72
N PRO A 568 -18.60 -9.40 17.62
CA PRO A 568 -18.38 -10.22 16.43
C PRO A 568 -18.97 -9.62 15.15
N ALA A 569 -20.11 -8.91 15.25
CA ALA A 569 -20.72 -8.23 14.11
C ALA A 569 -19.83 -7.09 13.59
N LEU A 570 -19.15 -6.37 14.49
CA LEU A 570 -18.15 -5.37 14.14
C LEU A 570 -16.94 -6.00 13.44
N GLY A 571 -16.43 -7.13 13.94
CA GLY A 571 -15.35 -7.89 13.30
C GLY A 571 -15.71 -8.34 11.87
N ALA A 572 -16.96 -8.76 11.65
CA ALA A 572 -17.46 -9.12 10.33
C ALA A 572 -17.53 -7.90 9.39
N GLU A 573 -18.00 -6.75 9.88
CA GLU A 573 -18.02 -5.50 9.11
C GLU A 573 -16.63 -5.02 8.72
N MET A 574 -15.64 -5.19 9.59
CA MET A 574 -14.24 -4.92 9.28
C MET A 574 -13.74 -5.79 8.12
N LEU A 575 -14.00 -7.11 8.15
CA LEU A 575 -13.62 -8.03 7.07
C LEU A 575 -14.30 -7.68 5.74
N ILE A 576 -15.62 -7.43 5.76
CA ILE A 576 -16.39 -6.98 4.58
C ILE A 576 -15.82 -5.67 4.02
N SER A 577 -15.37 -4.81 4.92
CA SER A 577 -14.78 -3.52 4.58
C SER A 577 -13.32 -3.63 4.14
N GLY A 578 -12.76 -4.84 4.04
CA GLY A 578 -11.40 -5.08 3.60
C GLY A 578 -10.33 -4.69 4.63
N TYR A 579 -10.66 -4.63 5.92
CA TYR A 579 -9.66 -4.45 6.99
C TYR A 579 -9.13 -5.82 7.48
N PRO A 580 -7.85 -5.90 7.85
CA PRO A 580 -7.28 -7.13 8.39
C PRO A 580 -7.83 -7.42 9.79
N LEU A 581 -8.09 -8.69 10.07
CA LEU A 581 -8.46 -9.20 11.39
C LEU A 581 -7.45 -10.26 11.83
N GLU A 582 -7.08 -10.25 13.10
CA GLU A 582 -6.19 -11.27 13.65
C GLU A 582 -6.89 -12.62 13.79
N LEU A 583 -6.22 -13.66 13.29
CA LEU A 583 -6.63 -15.05 13.32
C LEU A 583 -5.90 -15.85 14.41
N MET A 584 -4.61 -15.58 14.61
CA MET A 584 -3.77 -16.27 15.59
C MET A 584 -2.90 -15.25 16.31
N ASP A 585 -2.85 -15.32 17.63
CA ASP A 585 -1.92 -14.56 18.46
C ASP A 585 -0.53 -15.21 18.41
N GLY A 586 0.45 -14.47 17.89
CA GLY A 586 1.84 -14.91 17.77
C GLY A 586 2.70 -14.71 19.01
N ASP A 587 2.16 -14.11 20.07
CA ASP A 587 2.87 -14.09 21.36
C ASP A 587 2.69 -15.43 22.08
N GLU A 588 1.49 -16.01 21.99
CA GLU A 588 1.10 -17.24 22.68
C GLU A 588 0.98 -18.48 21.78
N SER A 589 1.14 -18.34 20.45
CA SER A 589 0.69 -19.35 19.48
C SER A 589 -0.72 -19.84 19.81
N HIS A 590 -1.65 -18.91 20.01
CA HIS A 590 -3.01 -19.25 20.40
C HIS A 590 -4.00 -18.71 19.39
N VAL A 591 -4.97 -19.54 19.02
CA VAL A 591 -6.05 -19.16 18.11
C VAL A 591 -7.30 -18.97 18.97
N PRO A 592 -7.83 -17.74 19.11
CA PRO A 592 -9.05 -17.48 19.88
C PRO A 592 -10.27 -18.01 19.09
N LEU A 593 -10.54 -19.30 19.24
CA LEU A 593 -11.51 -20.04 18.41
C LEU A 593 -12.94 -19.52 18.60
N ILE A 594 -13.32 -19.14 19.82
CA ILE A 594 -14.69 -18.67 20.13
C ILE A 594 -14.94 -17.33 19.43
N TRP A 595 -13.97 -16.41 19.52
CA TRP A 595 -14.00 -15.12 18.84
C TRP A 595 -14.04 -15.27 17.32
N VAL A 596 -13.09 -16.02 16.75
CA VAL A 596 -12.98 -16.22 15.30
C VAL A 596 -14.26 -16.87 14.76
N GLN A 597 -14.78 -17.89 15.44
CA GLN A 597 -16.04 -18.54 15.05
C GLN A 597 -17.22 -17.56 15.10
N ALA A 598 -17.33 -16.74 16.14
CA ALA A 598 -18.42 -15.78 16.27
C ALA A 598 -18.40 -14.72 15.18
N VAL A 599 -17.21 -14.23 14.81
CA VAL A 599 -17.03 -13.27 13.71
C VAL A 599 -17.45 -13.91 12.39
N LEU A 600 -17.00 -15.13 12.10
CA LEU A 600 -17.34 -15.82 10.86
C LEU A 600 -18.82 -16.20 10.79
N LYS A 601 -19.44 -16.53 11.92
CA LYS A 601 -20.89 -16.73 11.99
C LYS A 601 -21.62 -15.43 11.63
N SER A 602 -21.20 -14.31 12.21
CA SER A 602 -21.77 -12.99 11.90
C SER A 602 -21.55 -12.59 10.44
N LEU A 603 -20.43 -13.03 9.85
CA LEU A 603 -20.12 -12.84 8.43
C LEU A 603 -21.08 -13.63 7.53
N ILE A 604 -21.34 -14.90 7.86
CA ILE A 604 -22.31 -15.75 7.15
C ILE A 604 -23.72 -15.17 7.27
N GLU A 605 -24.12 -14.69 8.45
CA GLU A 605 -25.42 -14.04 8.65
C GLU A 605 -25.58 -12.78 7.77
N LYS A 606 -24.51 -12.02 7.54
CA LYS A 606 -24.54 -10.78 6.72
C LYS A 606 -24.44 -11.04 5.21
N LEU A 607 -23.58 -11.95 4.78
CA LEU A 607 -23.30 -12.19 3.36
C LEU A 607 -24.11 -13.35 2.78
N GLY A 608 -24.77 -14.12 3.64
CA GLY A 608 -25.40 -15.37 3.30
C GLY A 608 -24.37 -16.40 2.86
N ASP A 609 -24.83 -17.25 1.96
CA ASP A 609 -24.03 -18.36 1.51
C ASP A 609 -23.02 -18.03 0.40
N LYS A 610 -21.72 -18.19 0.70
CA LYS A 610 -20.60 -17.75 -0.15
C LYS A 610 -19.43 -18.70 -0.07
N LYS A 611 -18.78 -18.95 -1.22
CA LYS A 611 -17.51 -19.68 -1.32
C LYS A 611 -16.32 -18.78 -1.05
N VAL A 612 -15.41 -19.25 -0.22
CA VAL A 612 -14.17 -18.58 0.14
C VAL A 612 -13.02 -19.48 -0.26
N TYR A 613 -12.03 -18.91 -0.94
CA TYR A 613 -10.74 -19.55 -1.21
C TYR A 613 -9.69 -18.93 -0.30
N VAL A 614 -8.90 -19.74 0.40
CA VAL A 614 -7.89 -19.28 1.37
C VAL A 614 -6.51 -19.33 0.76
N LEU A 615 -5.89 -18.14 0.61
CA LEU A 615 -4.51 -17.97 0.20
C LEU A 615 -3.68 -17.58 1.41
N SER A 616 -2.78 -18.45 1.85
CA SER A 616 -1.84 -18.15 2.93
C SER A 616 -0.44 -17.90 2.40
N ILE A 617 0.39 -17.18 3.16
CA ILE A 617 1.82 -16.99 2.88
C ILE A 617 2.65 -17.42 4.08
N LEU A 618 3.82 -17.98 3.84
CA LEU A 618 4.76 -18.40 4.87
C LEU A 618 6.19 -18.09 4.43
N GLY A 619 7.06 -17.73 5.37
CA GLY A 619 8.38 -17.22 5.03
C GLY A 619 9.15 -16.76 6.27
N LEU A 620 10.48 -16.79 6.18
CA LEU A 620 11.35 -16.24 7.23
C LEU A 620 11.02 -14.77 7.53
N GLN A 621 11.42 -14.30 8.71
CA GLN A 621 11.27 -12.90 9.08
C GLN A 621 11.93 -11.94 8.07
N SER A 622 11.25 -10.83 7.78
CA SER A 622 11.71 -9.79 6.86
C SER A 622 11.97 -10.26 5.42
N SER A 623 11.40 -11.40 5.00
CA SER A 623 11.50 -11.92 3.62
C SER A 623 10.61 -11.21 2.59
N GLY A 624 9.82 -10.22 2.99
CA GLY A 624 8.95 -9.46 2.07
C GLY A 624 7.56 -10.07 1.82
N LYS A 625 7.03 -10.90 2.73
CA LYS A 625 5.69 -11.53 2.64
C LYS A 625 4.54 -10.52 2.48
N SER A 626 4.36 -9.66 3.48
CA SER A 626 3.32 -8.64 3.48
C SER A 626 3.51 -7.66 2.32
N THR A 627 4.76 -7.36 1.93
CA THR A 627 5.09 -6.55 0.74
C THR A 627 4.59 -7.21 -0.54
N LEU A 628 4.80 -8.52 -0.72
CA LEU A 628 4.32 -9.28 -1.87
C LEU A 628 2.79 -9.28 -1.94
N LEU A 629 2.10 -9.57 -0.83
CA LEU A 629 0.64 -9.57 -0.76
C LEU A 629 0.04 -8.18 -1.00
N ASN A 630 0.60 -7.14 -0.39
CA ASN A 630 0.18 -5.75 -0.58
C ASN A 630 0.39 -5.26 -2.02
N THR A 631 1.40 -5.78 -2.72
CA THR A 631 1.65 -5.45 -4.13
C THR A 631 0.71 -6.23 -5.04
N MET A 632 0.48 -7.52 -4.77
CA MET A 632 -0.33 -8.40 -5.61
C MET A 632 -1.83 -8.06 -5.59
N PHE A 633 -2.35 -7.74 -4.41
CA PHE A 633 -3.78 -7.55 -4.18
C PHE A 633 -4.15 -6.13 -3.73
N GLY A 634 -3.17 -5.25 -3.54
CA GLY A 634 -3.41 -3.89 -3.05
C GLY A 634 -3.76 -3.80 -1.56
N LEU A 635 -3.40 -4.83 -0.80
CA LEU A 635 -3.69 -4.94 0.64
C LEU A 635 -2.86 -3.95 1.46
N GLN A 636 -3.20 -3.86 2.75
CA GLN A 636 -2.61 -2.90 3.69
C GLN A 636 -2.06 -3.59 4.95
N PHE A 637 -1.53 -4.80 4.80
CA PHE A 637 -0.79 -5.46 5.89
C PHE A 637 0.40 -4.60 6.31
N THR A 638 0.70 -4.59 7.61
CA THR A 638 1.79 -3.77 8.16
C THR A 638 3.16 -4.27 7.69
N VAL A 639 3.98 -3.39 7.12
CA VAL A 639 5.36 -3.69 6.71
C VAL A 639 6.36 -2.96 7.60
N SER A 640 7.34 -3.67 8.16
CA SER A 640 8.47 -3.08 8.90
C SER A 640 9.75 -3.91 8.71
N ALA A 641 10.91 -3.30 8.99
CA ALA A 641 12.20 -3.98 8.90
C ALA A 641 12.45 -4.99 10.05
N GLY A 642 11.67 -4.92 11.13
CA GLY A 642 11.69 -5.84 12.27
C GLY A 642 10.48 -6.79 12.26
N ARG A 643 10.16 -7.45 13.39
CA ARG A 643 8.96 -8.29 13.52
C ARG A 643 7.73 -7.39 13.43
N CYS A 644 7.22 -7.20 12.22
CA CYS A 644 6.06 -6.35 11.93
C CYS A 644 4.75 -7.03 12.30
N THR A 645 4.65 -8.30 11.94
CA THR A 645 3.48 -9.15 12.17
C THR A 645 3.82 -10.11 13.31
N HIS A 646 3.03 -10.08 14.37
CA HIS A 646 3.05 -11.06 15.45
C HIS A 646 1.75 -11.85 15.31
N GLY A 647 1.86 -13.13 14.94
CA GLY A 647 0.71 -14.00 14.69
C GLY A 647 0.28 -14.07 13.22
N ALA A 648 -1.00 -14.33 12.99
CA ALA A 648 -1.57 -14.46 11.65
C ALA A 648 -2.78 -13.54 11.47
N PHE A 649 -2.85 -12.84 10.35
CA PHE A 649 -3.91 -11.89 10.03
C PHE A 649 -4.60 -12.28 8.72
N MET A 650 -5.92 -12.21 8.70
CA MET A 650 -6.73 -12.49 7.52
C MET A 650 -7.40 -11.23 7.00
N GLN A 651 -7.45 -11.07 5.67
CA GLN A 651 -8.12 -9.96 4.99
C GLN A 651 -8.91 -10.52 3.79
N MET A 652 -10.16 -10.09 3.65
CA MET A 652 -11.07 -10.62 2.63
C MET A 652 -11.12 -9.71 1.40
N ILE A 653 -11.15 -10.32 0.21
CA ILE A 653 -11.22 -9.65 -1.10
C ILE A 653 -12.41 -10.22 -1.86
N LYS A 654 -13.25 -9.35 -2.43
CA LYS A 654 -14.41 -9.76 -3.23
C LYS A 654 -13.99 -10.19 -4.64
N VAL A 655 -14.66 -11.22 -5.18
CA VAL A 655 -14.56 -11.60 -6.60
C VAL A 655 -15.72 -10.98 -7.38
N ASP A 656 -15.43 -10.37 -8.53
CA ASP A 656 -16.43 -9.82 -9.43
C ASP A 656 -17.35 -10.92 -9.97
N GLU A 657 -18.65 -10.65 -10.01
CA GLU A 657 -19.68 -11.63 -10.36
C GLU A 657 -19.44 -12.29 -11.72
N LYS A 658 -18.84 -11.56 -12.68
CA LYS A 658 -18.58 -12.05 -14.03
C LYS A 658 -17.50 -13.12 -14.12
N ILE A 659 -16.71 -13.31 -13.07
CA ILE A 659 -15.63 -14.31 -13.04
C ILE A 659 -15.76 -15.31 -11.89
N ARG A 660 -16.80 -15.19 -11.05
CA ARG A 660 -17.02 -16.14 -9.94
C ARG A 660 -17.22 -17.57 -10.42
N GLU A 661 -17.95 -17.76 -11.51
CA GLU A 661 -18.14 -19.08 -12.12
C GLU A 661 -16.83 -19.66 -12.66
N GLU A 662 -15.97 -18.80 -13.20
CA GLU A 662 -14.66 -19.19 -13.76
C GLU A 662 -13.65 -19.56 -12.67
N LEU A 663 -13.65 -18.81 -11.55
CA LEU A 663 -12.73 -19.05 -10.43
C LEU A 663 -13.27 -20.08 -9.43
N GLY A 664 -14.59 -20.27 -9.38
CA GLY A 664 -15.25 -21.21 -8.50
C GLY A 664 -15.46 -20.73 -7.07
N PHE A 665 -15.19 -19.46 -6.74
CA PHE A 665 -15.39 -18.88 -5.41
C PHE A 665 -15.86 -17.41 -5.43
N ASP A 666 -16.51 -16.95 -4.37
CA ASP A 666 -17.04 -15.58 -4.22
C ASP A 666 -16.06 -14.61 -3.57
N PHE A 667 -15.20 -15.10 -2.68
CA PHE A 667 -14.23 -14.30 -1.95
C PHE A 667 -12.87 -14.99 -1.86
N LEU A 668 -11.79 -14.20 -1.93
CA LEU A 668 -10.44 -14.63 -1.60
C LEU A 668 -10.12 -14.15 -0.18
N LEU A 669 -9.81 -15.07 0.73
CA LEU A 669 -9.31 -14.76 2.06
C LEU A 669 -7.79 -14.87 2.05
N VAL A 670 -7.11 -13.74 2.17
CA VAL A 670 -5.64 -13.67 2.20
C VAL A 670 -5.17 -13.68 3.64
N VAL A 671 -4.31 -14.63 3.99
CA VAL A 671 -3.73 -14.79 5.33
C VAL A 671 -2.24 -14.42 5.30
N ASP A 672 -1.90 -13.29 5.91
CA ASP A 672 -0.52 -12.87 6.17
C ASP A 672 -0.06 -13.40 7.52
N THR A 673 1.20 -13.82 7.61
CA THR A 673 1.74 -14.47 8.80
C THR A 673 2.98 -13.77 9.29
N GLU A 674 3.29 -13.96 10.57
CA GLU A 674 4.58 -13.61 11.11
C GLU A 674 5.74 -14.32 10.40
N GLY A 675 6.94 -13.76 10.60
CA GLY A 675 8.18 -14.34 10.14
C GLY A 675 8.59 -15.52 10.98
N LEU A 676 8.86 -16.65 10.33
CA LEU A 676 9.51 -17.78 11.01
C LEU A 676 10.93 -17.41 11.44
N ARG A 677 11.42 -18.08 12.50
CA ARG A 677 12.81 -18.00 12.99
C ARG A 677 13.24 -16.60 13.40
N SER A 678 12.41 -15.91 14.18
CA SER A 678 12.79 -14.60 14.71
C SER A 678 14.07 -14.65 15.56
N PRO A 679 15.12 -13.87 15.24
CA PRO A 679 16.38 -13.85 16.01
C PRO A 679 16.18 -13.55 17.51
N GLU A 680 15.12 -12.78 17.80
CA GLU A 680 14.69 -12.31 19.13
C GLU A 680 14.19 -13.46 20.04
N LEU A 681 13.76 -14.60 19.46
CA LEU A 681 13.15 -15.72 20.17
C LEU A 681 14.05 -16.96 20.32
N SER A 682 15.32 -16.90 19.88
CA SER A 682 16.26 -18.02 19.69
C SER A 682 16.47 -18.99 20.88
N THR A 683 15.47 -19.84 21.15
CA THR A 683 15.43 -20.88 22.17
C THR A 683 14.75 -22.13 21.58
N LYS A 684 14.91 -23.32 22.19
CA LYS A 684 14.22 -24.54 21.71
C LYS A 684 12.69 -24.38 21.62
N THR A 685 12.10 -23.49 22.42
CA THR A 685 10.67 -23.19 22.42
C THR A 685 10.23 -22.47 21.13
N SER A 686 11.11 -21.68 20.48
CA SER A 686 10.77 -20.97 19.25
C SER A 686 10.64 -21.89 18.03
N LEU A 687 11.34 -23.03 18.04
CA LEU A 687 11.23 -24.04 16.98
C LEU A 687 9.85 -24.70 16.95
N ASN A 688 9.30 -24.98 18.13
CA ASN A 688 7.96 -25.56 18.25
C ASN A 688 6.90 -24.53 17.85
N HIS A 689 7.08 -23.28 18.26
CA HIS A 689 6.23 -22.15 17.87
C HIS A 689 6.17 -21.99 16.33
N ASP A 690 7.33 -21.95 15.67
CA ASP A 690 7.43 -21.86 14.20
C ASP A 690 6.74 -23.05 13.51
N ASN A 691 6.93 -24.26 14.05
CA ASN A 691 6.31 -25.47 13.52
C ASN A 691 4.79 -25.49 13.75
N GLU A 692 4.30 -25.02 14.88
CA GLU A 692 2.87 -24.88 15.19
C GLU A 692 2.20 -23.88 14.22
N LEU A 693 2.79 -22.70 14.06
CA LEU A 693 2.33 -21.70 13.10
C LEU A 693 2.33 -22.27 11.68
N ALA A 694 3.45 -22.85 11.22
CA ALA A 694 3.53 -23.41 9.89
C ALA A 694 2.48 -24.49 9.63
N THR A 695 2.29 -25.38 10.60
CA THR A 695 1.26 -26.44 10.55
C THR A 695 -0.14 -25.84 10.46
N PHE A 696 -0.44 -24.80 11.26
CA PHE A 696 -1.73 -24.12 11.24
C PHE A 696 -1.99 -23.42 9.90
N ILE A 697 -1.04 -22.62 9.42
CA ILE A 697 -1.16 -21.81 8.21
C ILE A 697 -1.27 -22.66 6.94
N ILE A 698 -0.48 -23.74 6.85
CA ILE A 698 -0.58 -24.69 5.74
C ILE A 698 -1.90 -25.47 5.83
N GLY A 699 -2.37 -25.78 7.04
CA GLY A 699 -3.60 -26.53 7.24
C GLY A 699 -4.89 -25.77 6.91
N ILE A 700 -4.90 -24.45 7.06
CA ILE A 700 -6.07 -23.61 6.70
C ILE A 700 -6.05 -23.13 5.25
N GLY A 701 -4.91 -23.15 4.57
CA GLY A 701 -4.74 -22.60 3.23
C GLY A 701 -5.10 -23.61 2.14
N ASP A 702 -6.01 -23.24 1.23
CA ASP A 702 -6.20 -23.97 -0.03
C ASP A 702 -4.93 -23.90 -0.91
N MET A 703 -4.25 -22.75 -0.84
CA MET A 703 -2.95 -22.50 -1.45
C MET A 703 -2.04 -21.77 -0.47
N THR A 704 -0.82 -22.28 -0.28
CA THR A 704 0.22 -21.63 0.52
C THR A 704 1.36 -21.12 -0.36
N VAL A 705 1.68 -19.83 -0.28
CA VAL A 705 2.88 -19.25 -0.90
C VAL A 705 4.05 -19.37 0.07
N ILE A 706 5.09 -20.09 -0.32
CA ILE A 706 6.33 -20.22 0.46
C ILE A 706 7.35 -19.21 -0.08
N ASN A 707 7.57 -18.17 0.70
CA ASN A 707 8.40 -17.02 0.33
C ASN A 707 9.81 -17.16 0.90
N ILE A 708 10.79 -17.24 0.00
CA ILE A 708 12.21 -17.43 0.29
C ILE A 708 12.96 -16.18 -0.15
N MET A 709 13.76 -15.58 0.73
CA MET A 709 14.53 -14.36 0.43
C MET A 709 15.97 -14.70 0.09
N GLY A 710 16.47 -14.19 -1.03
CA GLY A 710 17.85 -14.36 -1.47
C GLY A 710 18.22 -15.80 -1.88
N GLU A 711 19.52 -16.06 -1.92
CA GLU A 711 20.12 -17.33 -2.35
C GLU A 711 20.89 -18.05 -1.21
N ASN A 712 20.71 -17.60 0.04
CA ASN A 712 21.43 -18.15 1.19
C ASN A 712 21.02 -19.63 1.42
N PRO A 713 21.93 -20.61 1.26
CA PRO A 713 21.58 -22.02 1.36
C PRO A 713 21.04 -22.44 2.73
N SER A 714 21.44 -21.76 3.81
CA SER A 714 21.01 -22.06 5.17
C SER A 714 19.57 -21.61 5.41
N GLU A 715 19.22 -20.39 4.99
CA GLU A 715 17.86 -19.86 5.10
C GLU A 715 16.86 -20.68 4.27
N VAL A 716 17.26 -21.06 3.05
CA VAL A 716 16.51 -22.00 2.21
C VAL A 716 16.33 -23.33 2.94
N HIS A 717 17.37 -23.86 3.57
CA HIS A 717 17.27 -25.15 4.27
C HIS A 717 16.28 -25.07 5.44
N GLU A 718 16.37 -24.03 6.26
CA GLU A 718 15.54 -23.86 7.46
C GLU A 718 14.05 -23.73 7.15
N ILE A 719 13.68 -22.92 6.15
CA ILE A 719 12.26 -22.75 5.80
C ILE A 719 11.67 -24.03 5.20
N LEU A 720 12.43 -24.70 4.33
CA LEU A 720 11.96 -25.93 3.68
C LEU A 720 11.73 -27.05 4.71
N GLN A 721 12.61 -27.19 5.70
CA GLN A 721 12.45 -28.19 6.76
C GLN A 721 11.11 -28.01 7.50
N ILE A 722 10.79 -26.77 7.90
CA ILE A 722 9.55 -26.43 8.59
C ILE A 722 8.32 -26.72 7.70
N CYS A 723 8.38 -26.32 6.43
CA CYS A 723 7.27 -26.50 5.49
C CYS A 723 7.02 -27.99 5.21
N VAL A 724 8.07 -28.77 4.92
CA VAL A 724 7.97 -30.20 4.61
C VAL A 724 7.39 -30.96 5.80
N GLN A 725 7.82 -30.65 7.03
CA GLN A 725 7.26 -31.25 8.23
C GLN A 725 5.76 -30.92 8.39
N ALA A 726 5.37 -29.67 8.15
CA ALA A 726 3.96 -29.27 8.17
C ALA A 726 3.12 -30.00 7.10
N PHE A 727 3.63 -30.14 5.87
CA PHE A 727 2.96 -30.89 4.80
C PHE A 727 2.79 -32.38 5.12
N LEU A 728 3.81 -33.02 5.70
CA LEU A 728 3.72 -34.40 6.15
C LEU A 728 2.64 -34.57 7.23
N ARG A 729 2.53 -33.64 8.17
CA ARG A 729 1.45 -33.63 9.17
C ARG A 729 0.08 -33.47 8.52
N MET A 730 -0.05 -32.66 7.46
CA MET A 730 -1.31 -32.55 6.71
C MET A 730 -1.73 -33.87 6.06
N LYS A 731 -0.76 -34.63 5.52
CA LYS A 731 -1.01 -35.97 4.97
C LYS A 731 -1.60 -36.92 6.03
N ARG A 732 -1.13 -36.85 7.29
CA ARG A 732 -1.67 -37.66 8.41
C ARG A 732 -3.12 -37.33 8.75
N VAL A 733 -3.54 -36.09 8.54
CA VAL A 733 -4.92 -35.64 8.78
C VAL A 733 -5.76 -35.59 7.50
N GLU A 734 -5.29 -36.21 6.42
CA GLU A 734 -5.93 -36.32 5.10
C GLU A 734 -6.27 -34.98 4.44
N ILE A 735 -5.50 -33.93 4.76
CA ILE A 735 -5.58 -32.63 4.11
C ILE A 735 -4.54 -32.61 2.98
N LYS A 736 -4.95 -32.20 1.78
CA LYS A 736 -4.08 -32.09 0.60
C LYS A 736 -3.86 -30.62 0.24
N PRO A 737 -2.94 -29.92 0.94
CA PRO A 737 -2.66 -28.52 0.64
C PRO A 737 -1.89 -28.40 -0.69
N SER A 738 -2.06 -27.26 -1.35
CA SER A 738 -1.24 -26.87 -2.50
C SER A 738 -0.24 -25.78 -2.11
N CYS A 739 0.91 -25.72 -2.78
CA CYS A 739 1.87 -24.64 -2.56
C CYS A 739 2.54 -24.10 -3.81
N ILE A 740 3.05 -22.88 -3.71
CA ILE A 740 3.91 -22.24 -4.72
C ILE A 740 5.13 -21.65 -4.00
N PHE A 741 6.32 -21.87 -4.54
CA PHE A 741 7.55 -21.26 -4.03
C PHE A 741 7.86 -19.96 -4.77
N VAL A 742 8.18 -18.92 -4.01
CA VAL A 742 8.60 -17.61 -4.52
C VAL A 742 9.96 -17.29 -3.94
N HIS A 743 10.97 -17.23 -4.80
CA HIS A 743 12.32 -16.80 -4.48
C HIS A 743 12.49 -15.30 -4.79
N GLN A 744 12.62 -14.46 -3.77
CA GLN A 744 12.82 -13.03 -3.90
C GLN A 744 14.31 -12.64 -3.97
N ASN A 745 14.59 -11.51 -4.62
CA ASN A 745 15.92 -10.90 -4.71
C ASN A 745 16.98 -11.77 -5.41
N VAL A 746 16.61 -12.35 -6.55
CA VAL A 746 17.50 -13.18 -7.38
C VAL A 746 18.20 -12.33 -8.45
N ALA A 747 19.51 -12.53 -8.62
CA ALA A 747 20.35 -11.70 -9.49
C ALA A 747 20.14 -11.96 -10.99
N GLU A 748 20.31 -10.93 -11.83
CA GLU A 748 19.99 -10.93 -13.27
C GLU A 748 20.86 -11.90 -14.11
N ALA A 749 22.12 -12.09 -13.76
CA ALA A 749 23.04 -13.02 -14.44
C ALA A 749 22.69 -14.51 -14.23
N SER A 750 21.64 -14.81 -13.47
CA SER A 750 21.16 -16.16 -13.15
C SER A 750 19.95 -16.62 -13.97
N ALA A 751 19.26 -15.70 -14.66
CA ALA A 751 17.85 -15.90 -15.02
C ALA A 751 17.57 -16.90 -16.17
N GLY A 752 18.55 -17.22 -17.02
CA GLY A 752 18.39 -18.19 -18.12
C GLY A 752 18.78 -19.61 -17.72
N ASP A 753 20.10 -19.84 -17.57
CA ASP A 753 20.66 -21.18 -17.35
C ASP A 753 20.68 -21.64 -15.88
N LYS A 754 20.71 -20.70 -14.90
CA LYS A 754 20.64 -21.08 -13.47
C LYS A 754 19.22 -21.32 -12.98
N ASN A 755 18.17 -20.97 -13.73
CA ASN A 755 16.80 -21.30 -13.33
C ASN A 755 16.58 -22.82 -13.34
N MET A 756 17.13 -23.56 -14.30
CA MET A 756 17.03 -25.02 -14.34
C MET A 756 17.89 -25.68 -13.26
N GLU A 757 19.15 -25.25 -13.10
CA GLU A 757 20.03 -25.79 -12.06
C GLU A 757 19.55 -25.41 -10.64
N GLY A 758 19.01 -24.22 -10.45
CA GLY A 758 18.39 -23.77 -9.21
C GLY A 758 17.13 -24.56 -8.87
N ARG A 759 16.24 -24.82 -9.85
CA ARG A 759 15.07 -25.70 -9.68
C ARG A 759 15.49 -27.13 -9.36
N ARG A 760 16.52 -27.67 -10.02
CA ARG A 760 17.06 -29.02 -9.74
C ARG A 760 17.58 -29.12 -8.30
N ARG A 761 18.39 -28.16 -7.86
CA ARG A 761 18.90 -28.12 -6.47
C ARG A 761 17.80 -27.97 -5.43
N LEU A 762 16.76 -27.19 -5.74
CA LEU A 762 15.60 -27.05 -4.87
C LEU A 762 14.85 -28.38 -4.73
N GLN A 763 14.62 -29.09 -5.84
CA GLN A 763 13.99 -30.41 -5.83
C GLN A 763 14.78 -31.44 -5.02
N GLU A 764 16.09 -31.54 -5.26
CA GLU A 764 16.97 -32.48 -4.54
C GLU A 764 16.91 -32.23 -3.03
N LYS A 765 16.91 -30.97 -2.60
CA LYS A 765 16.75 -30.61 -1.18
C LYS A 765 15.37 -30.93 -0.64
N LEU A 766 14.31 -30.67 -1.40
CA LEU A 766 12.94 -31.00 -1.01
C LEU A 766 12.78 -32.51 -0.80
N ASP A 767 13.34 -33.32 -1.70
CA ASP A 767 13.30 -34.78 -1.61
C ASP A 767 14.10 -35.31 -0.41
N GLU A 768 15.30 -34.78 -0.19
CA GLU A 768 16.14 -35.11 0.98
C GLU A 768 15.42 -34.80 2.29
N MET A 769 14.78 -33.62 2.39
CA MET A 769 14.03 -33.22 3.57
C MET A 769 12.76 -34.04 3.77
N ALA A 770 12.04 -34.36 2.70
CA ALA A 770 10.84 -35.19 2.76
C ALA A 770 11.17 -36.57 3.33
N GLN A 771 12.26 -37.20 2.87
CA GLN A 771 12.74 -38.47 3.41
C GLN A 771 13.17 -38.36 4.88
N THR A 772 13.84 -37.26 5.24
CA THR A 772 14.32 -37.05 6.62
C THR A 772 13.16 -36.85 7.57
N ALA A 773 12.22 -35.96 7.24
CA ALA A 773 11.06 -35.66 8.06
C ALA A 773 10.08 -36.85 8.14
N ALA A 774 9.96 -37.66 7.07
CA ALA A 774 9.17 -38.89 7.11
C ALA A 774 9.72 -39.90 8.12
N LYS A 775 11.05 -40.06 8.20
CA LYS A 775 11.70 -40.91 9.22
C LYS A 775 11.46 -40.40 10.64
N GLU A 776 11.53 -39.09 10.85
CA GLU A 776 11.27 -38.47 12.16
C GLU A 776 9.81 -38.65 12.62
N GLU A 777 8.85 -38.61 11.69
CA GLU A 777 7.42 -38.76 11.96
C GLU A 777 6.96 -40.24 11.93
N GLY A 778 7.86 -41.19 11.65
CA GLY A 778 7.57 -42.63 11.60
C GLY A 778 6.66 -43.05 10.44
N ILE A 779 6.76 -42.37 9.30
CA ILE A 779 6.00 -42.64 8.09
C ILE A 779 6.91 -43.40 7.10
N ASP A 780 6.56 -44.65 6.84
CA ASP A 780 7.13 -45.42 5.72
C ASP A 780 6.42 -44.99 4.41
N ASP A 781 7.08 -45.12 3.25
CA ASP A 781 6.54 -44.78 1.90
C ASP A 781 6.59 -43.29 1.46
N VAL A 782 7.63 -42.54 1.82
CA VAL A 782 7.93 -41.21 1.24
C VAL A 782 9.35 -41.21 0.68
N TYR A 783 9.50 -41.14 -0.65
CA TYR A 783 10.79 -41.13 -1.33
C TYR A 783 11.12 -39.78 -1.96
N SER A 784 10.10 -38.97 -2.23
CA SER A 784 10.20 -37.64 -2.81
C SER A 784 9.18 -36.70 -2.19
N PHE A 785 9.39 -35.40 -2.34
CA PHE A 785 8.44 -34.38 -1.91
C PHE A 785 7.11 -34.49 -2.66
N SER A 786 7.14 -34.96 -3.91
CA SER A 786 5.96 -35.23 -4.73
C SER A 786 5.07 -36.35 -4.17
N ASP A 787 5.61 -37.21 -3.31
CA ASP A 787 4.83 -38.23 -2.58
C ASP A 787 4.05 -37.62 -1.40
N VAL A 788 4.41 -36.40 -0.97
CA VAL A 788 3.76 -35.68 0.13
C VAL A 788 2.63 -34.80 -0.42
N ILE A 789 2.91 -34.00 -1.45
CA ILE A 789 1.94 -33.11 -2.10
C ILE A 789 2.09 -33.15 -3.63
N GLN A 790 1.02 -32.81 -4.36
CA GLN A 790 1.12 -32.61 -5.80
C GLN A 790 1.90 -31.32 -6.07
N PHE A 791 3.13 -31.48 -6.56
CA PHE A 791 4.03 -30.37 -6.81
C PHE A 791 4.72 -30.49 -8.17
N ASP A 792 4.69 -29.41 -8.94
CA ASP A 792 5.31 -29.26 -10.24
C ASP A 792 6.31 -28.09 -10.20
N LEU A 793 7.60 -28.43 -10.23
CA LEU A 793 8.69 -27.47 -10.20
C LEU A 793 8.61 -26.44 -11.33
N GLU A 794 8.17 -26.81 -12.53
CA GLU A 794 8.21 -25.92 -13.69
C GLU A 794 7.19 -24.80 -13.53
N SER A 795 5.97 -25.14 -13.10
CA SER A 795 4.89 -24.16 -13.01
C SER A 795 4.64 -23.57 -11.62
N GLN A 796 5.24 -24.11 -10.54
CA GLN A 796 5.00 -23.66 -9.16
C GLN A 796 6.23 -23.06 -8.46
N VAL A 797 7.30 -22.73 -9.20
CA VAL A 797 8.47 -21.99 -8.68
C VAL A 797 8.66 -20.70 -9.45
N PHE A 798 8.65 -19.57 -8.74
CA PHE A 798 8.79 -18.23 -9.29
C PHE A 798 10.05 -17.55 -8.73
N TYR A 799 10.80 -16.87 -9.59
CA TYR A 799 12.00 -16.12 -9.24
C TYR A 799 11.77 -14.64 -9.48
N PHE A 800 11.92 -13.83 -8.43
CA PHE A 800 11.63 -12.41 -8.42
C PHE A 800 12.95 -11.62 -8.36
N LYS A 801 13.06 -10.59 -9.22
CA LYS A 801 14.13 -9.59 -9.10
C LYS A 801 13.91 -8.75 -7.83
N ASN A 802 14.89 -7.91 -7.50
CA ASN A 802 14.73 -6.95 -6.40
C ASN A 802 13.53 -6.03 -6.65
N LEU A 803 12.85 -5.64 -5.57
CA LEU A 803 11.68 -4.74 -5.61
C LEU A 803 12.04 -3.37 -6.17
N LEU A 804 13.26 -2.88 -5.95
CA LEU A 804 13.73 -1.58 -6.44
C LEU A 804 14.69 -1.77 -7.62
N GLU A 805 14.66 -0.83 -8.56
CA GLU A 805 15.54 -0.83 -9.76
C GLU A 805 16.95 -0.29 -9.46
N GLY A 806 17.19 0.19 -8.25
CA GLY A 806 18.49 0.69 -7.80
C GLY A 806 18.54 0.92 -6.30
N ASP A 807 19.50 1.72 -5.86
CA ASP A 807 19.72 1.96 -4.44
C ASP A 807 18.72 2.96 -3.85
N PRO A 808 18.14 2.68 -2.66
CA PRO A 808 17.34 3.65 -1.92
C PRO A 808 18.16 4.91 -1.58
N PRO A 809 17.52 6.06 -1.32
CA PRO A 809 16.08 6.23 -1.09
C PRO A 809 15.29 6.73 -2.30
N MET A 810 15.97 7.09 -3.40
CA MET A 810 15.35 7.63 -4.62
C MET A 810 15.11 6.59 -5.72
N ALA A 811 15.44 5.32 -5.48
CA ALA A 811 15.14 4.26 -6.45
C ALA A 811 13.62 4.04 -6.60
N PRO A 812 13.12 3.94 -7.85
CA PRO A 812 11.76 3.52 -8.13
C PRO A 812 11.59 2.00 -7.99
N PRO A 813 10.35 1.50 -7.88
CA PRO A 813 10.05 0.07 -7.95
C PRO A 813 10.45 -0.52 -9.31
N ASN A 814 10.92 -1.76 -9.33
CA ASN A 814 11.35 -2.45 -10.54
C ASN A 814 10.13 -2.94 -11.34
N PRO A 815 9.94 -2.54 -12.62
CA PRO A 815 8.82 -3.00 -13.44
C PRO A 815 8.75 -4.53 -13.58
N SER A 816 9.89 -5.20 -13.65
CA SER A 816 9.92 -6.67 -13.76
C SER A 816 9.38 -7.37 -12.50
N TYR A 817 9.51 -6.75 -11.32
CA TYR A 817 8.87 -7.25 -10.10
C TYR A 817 7.35 -7.18 -10.24
N SER A 818 6.81 -6.05 -10.70
CA SER A 818 5.37 -5.89 -10.89
C SER A 818 4.78 -6.86 -11.91
N GLN A 819 5.53 -7.17 -12.98
CA GLN A 819 5.16 -8.21 -13.96
C GLN A 819 5.15 -9.60 -13.33
N ASN A 820 6.21 -9.98 -12.61
CA ASN A 820 6.27 -11.28 -11.94
C ASN A 820 5.14 -11.46 -10.91
N VAL A 821 4.75 -10.39 -10.22
CA VAL A 821 3.60 -10.37 -9.31
C VAL A 821 2.30 -10.66 -10.07
N GLN A 822 2.11 -10.10 -11.27
CA GLN A 822 0.94 -10.38 -12.12
C GLN A 822 0.93 -11.82 -12.62
N ASP A 823 2.08 -12.33 -13.05
CA ASP A 823 2.20 -13.72 -13.51
C ASP A 823 1.90 -14.71 -12.37
N LEU A 824 2.42 -14.43 -11.16
CA LEU A 824 2.13 -15.20 -9.96
C LEU A 824 0.64 -15.13 -9.59
N LYS A 825 0.03 -13.94 -9.60
CA LYS A 825 -1.41 -13.76 -9.34
C LYS A 825 -2.26 -14.57 -10.32
N SER A 826 -1.95 -14.49 -11.61
CA SER A 826 -2.63 -15.26 -12.66
C SER A 826 -2.50 -16.76 -12.41
N LYS A 827 -1.30 -17.23 -12.04
CA LYS A 827 -1.07 -18.63 -11.72
C LYS A 827 -1.86 -19.08 -10.49
N LEU A 828 -1.82 -18.33 -9.39
CA LEU A 828 -2.55 -18.65 -8.16
C LEU A 828 -4.04 -18.83 -8.42
N LEU A 829 -4.64 -17.91 -9.17
CA LEU A 829 -6.06 -17.96 -9.53
C LEU A 829 -6.37 -19.09 -10.52
N SER A 830 -5.45 -19.41 -11.44
CA SER A 830 -5.62 -20.55 -12.36
C SER A 830 -5.55 -21.92 -11.67
N VAL A 831 -4.71 -22.06 -10.63
CA VAL A 831 -4.61 -23.30 -9.87
C VAL A 831 -5.85 -23.49 -9.01
N ALA A 832 -6.38 -22.42 -8.42
CA ALA A 832 -7.65 -22.44 -7.69
C ALA A 832 -8.79 -23.07 -8.52
N ASN A 833 -8.84 -22.77 -9.83
CA ASN A 833 -9.81 -23.36 -10.76
C ASN A 833 -9.63 -24.89 -10.93
N ARG A 834 -8.37 -25.38 -10.98
CA ARG A 834 -8.07 -26.82 -11.16
C ARG A 834 -8.29 -27.66 -9.91
N SER A 835 -8.02 -27.11 -8.73
CA SER A 835 -8.17 -27.80 -7.44
C SER A 835 -9.61 -28.21 -7.15
N ILE A 836 -10.59 -27.53 -7.77
CA ILE A 836 -12.03 -27.84 -7.67
C ILE A 836 -12.40 -29.04 -8.57
N GLY A 837 -11.56 -29.39 -9.56
CA GLY A 837 -11.77 -30.46 -10.54
C GLY A 837 -11.48 -31.89 -10.07
N ILE A 838 -10.89 -32.09 -8.89
CA ILE A 838 -10.67 -33.42 -8.31
C ILE A 838 -11.90 -33.81 -7.46
N ARG A 839 -13.04 -34.00 -8.13
CA ARG A 839 -14.17 -34.75 -7.56
C ARG A 839 -13.87 -36.24 -7.73
N HIS A 840 -13.53 -36.93 -6.64
CA HIS A 840 -13.65 -38.39 -6.62
C HIS A 840 -15.13 -38.77 -6.77
N THR A 841 -15.41 -39.60 -7.77
CA THR A 841 -16.71 -40.15 -8.13
C THR A 841 -17.18 -41.22 -7.13
N ASN A 842 -18.52 -41.30 -6.99
CA ASN A 842 -19.35 -42.34 -6.37
C ASN A 842 -19.58 -42.30 -4.85
N GLN A 843 -20.60 -41.55 -4.40
CA GLN A 843 -21.97 -42.07 -4.20
C GLN A 843 -22.98 -40.91 -4.07
N ASN A 844 -24.13 -41.05 -4.74
CA ASN A 844 -25.16 -40.03 -4.94
C ASN A 844 -26.05 -39.80 -3.69
N MET A 845 -26.41 -38.53 -3.42
CA MET A 845 -27.77 -37.99 -3.59
C MET A 845 -27.73 -36.45 -3.80
N LEU A 846 -28.71 -35.92 -4.52
CA LEU A 846 -28.74 -34.63 -5.24
C LEU A 846 -29.06 -33.36 -4.39
N PHE A 847 -28.14 -32.37 -4.45
CA PHE A 847 -28.14 -30.87 -4.63
C PHE A 847 -29.42 -30.00 -4.38
N PRO A 848 -29.35 -28.68 -3.96
CA PRO A 848 -28.40 -27.62 -4.39
C PRO A 848 -27.86 -26.61 -3.31
N ASP A 849 -26.97 -25.68 -3.74
CA ASP A 849 -26.44 -24.45 -3.07
C ASP A 849 -25.23 -24.59 -2.11
N VAL A 850 -24.45 -23.52 -1.91
CA VAL A 850 -22.97 -23.51 -1.98
C VAL A 850 -22.31 -22.77 -0.79
N GLN A 851 -21.70 -23.44 0.21
CA GLN A 851 -21.21 -22.77 1.45
C GLN A 851 -19.75 -23.06 1.88
N VAL A 852 -19.20 -22.22 2.74
CA VAL A 852 -17.89 -22.36 3.41
C VAL A 852 -18.12 -22.84 4.84
N LYS A 853 -17.54 -23.99 5.23
CA LYS A 853 -17.51 -24.42 6.64
C LYS A 853 -16.10 -24.37 7.19
N LEU A 854 -15.97 -23.58 8.24
CA LEU A 854 -15.21 -23.97 9.41
C LEU A 854 -16.15 -24.81 10.29
N VAL A 855 -15.95 -26.14 10.34
CA VAL A 855 -16.74 -27.03 11.20
C VAL A 855 -16.06 -27.15 12.55
N LEU A 856 -16.84 -26.94 13.59
CA LEU A 856 -16.55 -27.38 14.95
C LEU A 856 -17.23 -28.75 15.14
N SER A 857 -16.45 -29.85 15.11
CA SER A 857 -17.01 -31.20 15.27
C SER A 857 -17.02 -31.60 16.73
N GLN A 858 -18.13 -32.19 17.19
CA GLN A 858 -18.17 -32.89 18.47
C GLN A 858 -17.87 -34.38 18.28
N THR A 859 -16.80 -34.85 18.92
CA THR A 859 -16.54 -36.27 19.14
C THR A 859 -16.53 -36.47 20.65
N ASN A 860 -17.38 -37.35 21.17
CA ASN A 860 -17.50 -37.62 22.61
C ASN A 860 -17.81 -36.39 23.49
N GLY A 861 -18.56 -35.40 22.97
CA GLY A 861 -18.97 -34.22 23.74
C GLY A 861 -17.99 -33.04 23.79
N HIS A 862 -16.86 -33.09 23.05
CA HIS A 862 -15.89 -31.99 22.94
C HIS A 862 -15.76 -31.44 21.53
N THR A 863 -15.63 -30.11 21.40
CA THR A 863 -15.67 -29.37 20.12
C THR A 863 -14.26 -28.99 19.63
N TYR A 864 -13.90 -29.30 18.37
CA TYR A 864 -12.61 -28.94 17.75
C TYR A 864 -12.77 -28.24 16.39
N LEU A 865 -11.92 -27.26 16.07
CA LEU A 865 -11.96 -26.47 14.83
C LEU A 865 -11.27 -27.22 13.66
N ARG A 866 -12.00 -27.51 12.58
CA ARG A 866 -11.46 -28.05 11.31
C ARG A 866 -12.07 -27.28 10.13
N VAL A 867 -11.24 -26.79 9.20
CA VAL A 867 -11.70 -26.16 7.95
C VAL A 867 -12.15 -27.27 6.98
N ARG A 868 -13.42 -27.25 6.56
CA ARG A 868 -13.92 -28.09 5.45
C ARG A 868 -15.16 -27.44 4.81
N CYS A 869 -14.99 -26.84 3.62
CA CYS A 869 -16.08 -26.35 2.76
C CYS A 869 -17.13 -27.43 2.43
N ASP A 870 -18.35 -27.00 2.12
CA ASP A 870 -19.49 -27.25 3.01
C ASP A 870 -20.75 -27.89 2.38
N VAL A 871 -21.61 -28.40 3.28
CA VAL A 871 -22.98 -28.97 3.20
C VAL A 871 -23.10 -30.36 2.59
#